data_AF-A0A803KZ74-F1
#
_entry.id   AF-A0A803KZ74-F1
#
_cell.length_a   1.000
_cell.length_b   1.000
_cell.length_c   1.000
_cell.angle_alpha   90.00
_cell.angle_beta   90.00
_cell.angle_gamma   90.00
#
_symmetry.space_group_name_H-M   'P 1'
#
loop_
_entity.id
_entity.type
_entity.pdbx_description
1 polymer ?
#
loop_
_entity_poly.entity_id
_entity_poly.type
_entity_poly.pdbx_seq_one_letter_code
_entity_poly.pdbx_strand_id
1 'polypeptide(L)'
;MFSNHNKQEYPKRDEYLLNCTSSNMTITCPSNYPPTSNHPFTSNETCPEYFRWIHEDLKTWNKKGITREMVESLKDVTHFRLVIVNGTAYVKRYAKAFQTRDTYTFWGILQLLKLYPGRLPDLDLVFQCHDQASIKKDKYKGRKAAFAPPQFHYCGDDSTFDIVFPDWSFWGWPDINIKPWVPLEKDFKEGNAMKNWTSREPYAFWKGNLHTGPRQKLGKCNSVNDWNAKIVNQNWGKEVAEGFKNSDLSKQCTHRYKIYMEGNAWSVSEKYILACDSMTLLVNPVYYEFFTRSLIPMKHYWPVNPNNLCRSIKFAVNWSNNNTDKSRLLTYSMLLNNNYNYKYPKKDEYQLNCTSSNMNITCPSNYPLTTYDLNFESNETCPEYFRWIHEDLKIWKENGITREMVESLQENGTHFRLVIVNGIAYVKQYDKAYQTRDTYTLWGILQLLKLYPGRLPNLDLVFQCHDLTSIKKDDYKGTKAAFAPPQFHYCGDDSTYDIVFPDWSFWGWPEINIKPWVPLLKDIKEGNLVKNWTSREAYAYWKGNVYIGPRRELKKCNSTNDWNVVIVKQDWRKEEEDGFRNSNLSKQCNHRPTIPEGAIELCSEKFACSLMGLETTFKKEAMVNGPSKHGPCKLPPPYDPNTLQAIVDRNAKIKQVVEMWEKGSA
;
A
#
# COMPACT_ATOMS: atom_id res chain seq x y z
N MET A 1 15.23 -36.40 -6.28
CA MET A 1 14.81 -36.18 -7.68
C MET A 1 15.09 -34.73 -8.02
N PHE A 2 16.18 -34.53 -8.75
CA PHE A 2 16.64 -33.23 -9.23
C PHE A 2 15.83 -32.85 -10.47
N SER A 3 15.30 -31.64 -10.54
CA SER A 3 14.86 -31.06 -11.81
C SER A 3 15.63 -29.78 -12.08
N ASN A 4 16.55 -29.90 -13.03
CA ASN A 4 17.14 -28.81 -13.79
C ASN A 4 16.04 -28.10 -14.57
N HIS A 5 15.87 -26.79 -14.37
CA HIS A 5 15.38 -25.93 -15.45
C HIS A 5 16.05 -24.55 -15.45
N ASN A 6 16.73 -24.31 -16.58
CA ASN A 6 17.05 -23.04 -17.24
C ASN A 6 17.89 -22.01 -16.48
N LYS A 7 19.19 -22.04 -16.77
CA LYS A 7 20.06 -20.84 -16.79
C LYS A 7 19.44 -19.82 -17.76
N GLN A 8 18.99 -18.67 -17.26
CA GLN A 8 18.81 -17.47 -18.08
C GLN A 8 19.52 -16.31 -17.40
N GLU A 9 20.37 -15.64 -18.17
CA GLU A 9 21.25 -14.56 -17.74
C GLU A 9 20.45 -13.38 -17.19
N TYR A 10 20.82 -12.95 -15.99
CA TYR A 10 20.37 -11.72 -15.34
C TYR A 10 20.72 -10.49 -16.21
N PRO A 11 19.98 -9.38 -16.13
CA PRO A 11 20.41 -8.13 -16.74
C PRO A 11 21.81 -7.78 -16.23
N LYS A 12 22.73 -7.44 -17.14
CA LYS A 12 24.08 -6.99 -16.79
C LYS A 12 23.96 -5.77 -15.86
N ARG A 13 24.94 -5.63 -14.95
CA ARG A 13 25.06 -4.64 -13.85
C ARG A 13 25.03 -3.16 -14.30
N ASP A 14 24.86 -2.89 -15.60
CA ASP A 14 25.34 -1.69 -16.26
C ASP A 14 24.26 -0.61 -16.52
N GLU A 15 22.98 -0.83 -16.16
CA GLU A 15 21.91 0.18 -16.38
C GLU A 15 21.67 1.15 -15.20
N TYR A 16 22.33 0.98 -14.05
CA TYR A 16 22.20 1.88 -12.90
C TYR A 16 23.52 2.08 -12.14
N LEU A 17 24.54 2.56 -12.87
CA LEU A 17 25.81 2.93 -12.26
C LEU A 17 25.63 4.17 -11.37
N LEU A 18 26.19 4.12 -10.15
CA LEU A 18 26.25 5.28 -9.26
C LEU A 18 27.11 6.36 -9.91
N ASN A 19 26.56 7.54 -10.11
CA ASN A 19 27.32 8.66 -10.66
C ASN A 19 28.15 9.34 -9.56
N CYS A 20 29.30 8.78 -9.25
CA CYS A 20 30.20 9.30 -8.20
C CYS A 20 31.19 10.37 -8.72
N THR A 21 30.74 11.27 -9.60
CA THR A 21 31.59 12.34 -10.15
C THR A 21 31.68 13.53 -9.20
N SER A 22 32.61 13.50 -8.24
CA SER A 22 33.35 14.70 -7.77
C SER A 22 34.31 14.34 -6.64
N SER A 23 35.55 14.80 -6.77
CA SER A 23 36.66 14.51 -5.86
C SER A 23 36.84 15.52 -4.73
N ASN A 24 35.91 16.45 -4.46
CA ASN A 24 36.02 17.40 -3.32
C ASN A 24 34.78 18.26 -2.98
N MET A 25 33.55 17.87 -3.33
CA MET A 25 32.33 18.63 -2.94
C MET A 25 31.25 17.71 -2.35
N THR A 26 30.38 18.28 -1.51
CA THR A 26 29.17 17.61 -0.98
C THR A 26 28.36 17.02 -2.13
N ILE A 27 28.29 15.69 -2.19
CA ILE A 27 27.54 14.97 -3.23
C ILE A 27 26.06 15.36 -3.14
N THR A 28 25.56 16.02 -4.18
CA THR A 28 24.13 16.35 -4.31
C THR A 28 23.40 15.22 -5.04
N CYS A 29 22.08 15.16 -4.87
CA CYS A 29 21.30 14.17 -5.61
C CYS A 29 21.27 14.53 -7.10
N PRO A 30 21.38 13.54 -8.00
CA PRO A 30 21.30 13.80 -9.44
C PRO A 30 19.95 14.42 -9.80
N SER A 31 19.93 15.36 -10.74
CA SER A 31 18.71 16.03 -11.21
C SER A 31 17.71 15.10 -11.91
N ASN A 32 18.12 13.87 -12.24
CA ASN A 32 17.32 12.81 -12.85
C ASN A 32 16.93 11.70 -11.84
N TYR A 33 16.96 11.98 -10.53
CA TYR A 33 16.55 11.06 -9.46
C TYR A 33 15.18 11.47 -8.87
N PRO A 34 14.30 10.52 -8.51
CA PRO A 34 14.39 9.07 -8.74
C PRO A 34 14.23 8.71 -10.23
N PRO A 35 14.72 7.54 -10.66
CA PRO A 35 14.42 7.01 -11.99
C PRO A 35 12.91 6.98 -12.22
N THR A 36 12.44 7.21 -13.45
CA THR A 36 11.03 7.03 -13.82
C THR A 36 10.88 5.77 -14.67
N SER A 37 9.83 4.99 -14.42
CA SER A 37 9.49 3.82 -15.24
C SER A 37 8.01 3.81 -15.55
N ASN A 38 7.68 3.91 -16.83
CA ASN A 38 6.30 3.88 -17.34
C ASN A 38 5.83 2.44 -17.63
N HIS A 39 6.58 1.43 -17.20
CA HIS A 39 6.14 0.05 -17.42
C HIS A 39 4.90 -0.25 -16.56
N PRO A 40 3.80 -0.77 -17.14
CA PRO A 40 2.72 -1.34 -16.36
C PRO A 40 3.21 -2.62 -15.69
N PHE A 41 2.76 -2.90 -14.47
CA PHE A 41 3.05 -4.16 -13.78
C PHE A 41 1.77 -4.92 -13.49
N THR A 42 1.84 -6.24 -13.56
CA THR A 42 0.84 -7.11 -12.95
C THR A 42 1.40 -7.67 -11.66
N SER A 43 0.52 -7.86 -10.68
CA SER A 43 0.80 -8.57 -9.44
C SER A 43 -0.22 -9.70 -9.29
N ASN A 44 0.24 -10.91 -9.55
CA ASN A 44 -0.56 -12.14 -9.39
C ASN A 44 -0.10 -12.98 -8.19
N GLU A 45 0.97 -12.57 -7.52
CA GLU A 45 1.59 -13.32 -6.43
C GLU A 45 1.06 -12.81 -5.09
N THR A 46 0.59 -13.73 -4.24
CA THR A 46 0.24 -13.42 -2.86
C THR A 46 1.51 -13.37 -2.02
N CYS A 47 1.65 -12.37 -1.15
CA CYS A 47 2.79 -12.28 -0.26
C CYS A 47 2.81 -13.47 0.70
N PRO A 48 3.99 -13.88 1.19
CA PRO A 48 4.10 -14.87 2.24
C PRO A 48 3.20 -14.56 3.45
N GLU A 49 2.65 -15.62 4.06
CA GLU A 49 1.67 -15.53 5.16
C GLU A 49 2.12 -14.65 6.32
N TYR A 50 3.43 -14.54 6.58
CA TYR A 50 3.94 -13.70 7.65
C TYR A 50 3.72 -12.20 7.45
N PHE A 51 3.53 -11.73 6.21
CA PHE A 51 3.16 -10.34 5.96
C PHE A 51 1.73 -10.03 6.40
N ARG A 52 0.85 -11.03 6.61
CA ARG A 52 -0.52 -10.81 7.11
C ARG A 52 -0.54 -10.06 8.45
N TRP A 53 0.52 -10.20 9.26
CA TRP A 53 0.67 -9.50 10.53
C TRP A 53 0.72 -7.96 10.42
N ILE A 54 1.04 -7.42 9.24
CA ILE A 54 0.96 -5.97 8.98
C ILE A 54 -0.45 -5.44 9.29
N HIS A 55 -1.50 -6.22 9.04
CA HIS A 55 -2.87 -5.82 9.39
C HIS A 55 -3.07 -5.65 10.89
N GLU A 56 -2.46 -6.51 11.72
CA GLU A 56 -2.56 -6.40 13.17
C GLU A 56 -1.72 -5.23 13.69
N ASP A 57 -0.54 -4.98 13.11
CA ASP A 57 0.29 -3.82 13.47
C ASP A 57 -0.42 -2.50 13.18
N LEU A 58 -1.16 -2.41 12.06
CA LEU A 58 -1.89 -1.21 11.65
C LEU A 58 -3.32 -1.12 12.20
N LYS A 59 -3.79 -2.15 12.91
CA LYS A 59 -5.19 -2.30 13.34
C LYS A 59 -5.70 -1.13 14.16
N THR A 60 -4.85 -0.58 15.03
CA THR A 60 -5.15 0.57 15.88
C THR A 60 -5.65 1.76 15.08
N TRP A 61 -5.04 2.00 13.91
CA TRP A 61 -5.34 3.16 13.07
C TRP A 61 -6.28 2.85 11.92
N ASN A 62 -6.55 1.59 11.60
CA ASN A 62 -7.52 1.21 10.55
C ASN A 62 -8.84 1.97 10.76
N LYS A 63 -9.45 1.72 11.93
CA LYS A 63 -10.09 2.68 12.84
C LYS A 63 -10.19 4.12 12.40
N LYS A 64 -9.30 4.96 12.93
CA LYS A 64 -9.39 6.43 13.05
C LYS A 64 -8.43 7.20 12.12
N GLY A 65 -7.60 6.46 11.38
CA GLY A 65 -6.54 7.02 10.57
C GLY A 65 -5.36 7.46 11.43
N ILE A 66 -4.39 8.04 10.77
CA ILE A 66 -3.21 8.65 11.37
C ILE A 66 -3.30 10.16 11.11
N THR A 67 -3.27 10.98 12.16
CA THR A 67 -3.26 12.43 12.02
C THR A 67 -1.85 12.98 12.03
N ARG A 68 -1.69 14.22 11.54
CA ARG A 68 -0.41 14.93 11.54
C ARG A 68 0.10 15.13 12.97
N GLU A 69 -0.78 15.46 13.90
CA GLU A 69 -0.44 15.69 15.31
C GLU A 69 0.12 14.41 15.95
N MET A 70 -0.39 13.24 15.59
CA MET A 70 0.12 11.95 16.06
C MET A 70 1.56 11.72 15.58
N VAL A 71 1.83 12.00 14.30
CA VAL A 71 3.16 11.91 13.70
C VAL A 71 4.12 12.92 14.33
N GLU A 72 3.70 14.17 14.50
CA GLU A 72 4.52 15.24 15.07
C GLU A 72 4.77 15.05 16.57
N SER A 73 3.88 14.37 17.30
CA SER A 73 4.07 14.05 18.72
C SER A 73 5.28 13.13 18.97
N LEU A 74 5.74 12.41 17.94
CA LEU A 74 6.91 11.52 18.03
C LEU A 74 8.25 12.25 17.90
N LYS A 75 8.27 13.54 17.54
CA LYS A 75 9.49 14.29 17.23
C LYS A 75 10.57 14.18 18.32
N ASP A 76 10.17 14.33 19.59
CA ASP A 76 11.11 14.41 20.71
C ASP A 76 11.47 13.04 21.31
N VAL A 77 10.86 11.95 20.81
CA VAL A 77 11.02 10.60 21.35
C VAL A 77 11.52 9.57 20.32
N THR A 78 11.82 10.01 19.09
CA THR A 78 12.24 9.15 17.98
C THR A 78 13.53 9.63 17.32
N HIS A 79 14.06 8.85 16.39
CA HIS A 79 15.35 9.14 15.76
C HIS A 79 15.22 9.95 14.47
N PHE A 80 14.25 9.63 13.63
CA PHE A 80 14.05 10.36 12.39
C PHE A 80 12.62 10.23 11.86
N ARG A 81 12.22 11.23 11.08
CA ARG A 81 11.02 11.21 10.22
C ARG A 81 11.46 11.12 8.76
N LEU A 82 10.91 10.16 8.04
CA LEU A 82 11.11 9.95 6.61
C LEU A 82 9.81 10.23 5.88
N VAL A 83 9.87 11.07 4.85
CA VAL A 83 8.73 11.42 4.02
C VAL A 83 9.05 11.08 2.58
N ILE A 84 8.13 10.40 1.89
CA ILE A 84 8.18 10.23 0.44
C ILE A 84 7.15 11.17 -0.16
N VAL A 85 7.58 12.06 -1.06
CA VAL A 85 6.70 12.96 -1.82
C VAL A 85 7.09 12.87 -3.28
N ASN A 86 6.13 12.52 -4.14
CA ASN A 86 6.32 12.41 -5.58
C ASN A 86 7.52 11.50 -5.95
N GLY A 87 7.61 10.33 -5.28
CA GLY A 87 8.69 9.36 -5.47
C GLY A 87 10.05 9.73 -4.86
N THR A 88 10.19 10.93 -4.28
CA THR A 88 11.45 11.39 -3.69
C THR A 88 11.42 11.23 -2.18
N ALA A 89 12.46 10.62 -1.60
CA ALA A 89 12.57 10.45 -0.15
C ALA A 89 13.32 11.62 0.50
N TYR A 90 12.78 12.09 1.62
CA TYR A 90 13.36 13.11 2.47
C TYR A 90 13.45 12.59 3.90
N VAL A 91 14.50 12.95 4.63
CA VAL A 91 14.61 12.63 6.05
C VAL A 91 14.89 13.86 6.88
N LYS A 92 14.20 13.95 8.02
CA LYS A 92 14.56 14.84 9.12
C LYS A 92 15.03 13.99 10.29
N ARG A 93 16.31 14.09 10.64
CA ARG A 93 16.84 13.44 11.84
C ARG A 93 16.48 14.27 13.07
N TYR A 94 16.01 13.60 14.10
CA TYR A 94 15.69 14.18 15.41
C TYR A 94 16.76 13.83 16.44
N ALA A 95 17.32 12.63 16.38
CA ALA A 95 18.39 12.16 17.26
C ALA A 95 19.38 11.25 16.52
N LYS A 96 20.58 11.08 17.09
CA LYS A 96 21.63 10.20 16.54
C LYS A 96 21.26 8.74 16.82
N ALA A 97 21.16 7.93 15.76
CA ALA A 97 20.97 6.49 15.90
C ALA A 97 22.25 5.79 16.38
N PHE A 98 22.07 4.65 17.06
CA PHE A 98 23.18 3.76 17.38
C PHE A 98 23.78 3.20 16.09
N GLN A 99 25.10 3.33 15.90
CA GLN A 99 25.81 2.80 14.71
C GLN A 99 25.17 3.25 13.38
N THR A 100 25.28 2.48 12.30
CA THR A 100 24.74 2.82 10.98
C THR A 100 23.27 2.37 10.78
N ARG A 101 22.49 2.21 11.86
CA ARG A 101 21.12 1.68 11.79
C ARG A 101 20.21 2.52 10.90
N ASP A 102 20.17 3.83 11.15
CA ASP A 102 19.38 4.77 10.36
C ASP A 102 19.79 4.76 8.88
N THR A 103 21.09 4.76 8.65
CA THR A 103 21.73 4.85 7.34
C THR A 103 21.40 3.64 6.46
N TYR A 104 21.39 2.44 7.02
CA TYR A 104 21.02 1.23 6.29
C TYR A 104 19.51 1.04 6.16
N THR A 105 18.71 1.60 7.07
CA THR A 105 17.25 1.75 6.86
C THR A 105 16.96 2.70 5.70
N PHE A 106 17.64 3.84 5.59
CA PHE A 106 17.54 4.74 4.44
C PHE A 106 17.95 4.02 3.15
N TRP A 107 19.07 3.31 3.18
CA TRP A 107 19.54 2.54 2.03
C TRP A 107 18.50 1.55 1.53
N GLY A 108 17.84 0.84 2.44
CA GLY A 108 16.77 -0.09 2.09
C GLY A 108 15.56 0.55 1.44
N ILE A 109 15.13 1.72 1.94
CA ILE A 109 14.03 2.49 1.34
C ILE A 109 14.43 3.04 -0.04
N LEU A 110 15.68 3.49 -0.21
CA LEU A 110 16.21 3.90 -1.51
C LEU A 110 16.24 2.73 -2.51
N GLN A 111 16.60 1.52 -2.05
CA GLN A 111 16.52 0.32 -2.89
C GLN A 111 15.07 0.02 -3.29
N LEU A 112 14.11 0.20 -2.38
CA LEU A 112 12.69 0.02 -2.68
C LEU A 112 12.19 1.03 -3.72
N LEU A 113 12.58 2.31 -3.59
CA LEU A 113 12.27 3.35 -4.57
C LEU A 113 12.89 3.07 -5.94
N LYS A 114 14.12 2.54 -5.97
CA LYS A 114 14.79 2.11 -7.21
C LYS A 114 14.18 0.86 -7.82
N LEU A 115 13.65 -0.04 -7.00
CA LEU A 115 12.97 -1.25 -7.43
C LEU A 115 11.57 -0.93 -7.99
N TYR A 116 10.88 0.06 -7.44
CA TYR A 116 9.53 0.48 -7.84
C TYR A 116 9.43 1.99 -8.13
N PRO A 117 10.18 2.50 -9.12
CA PRO A 117 10.24 3.93 -9.42
C PRO A 117 8.88 4.52 -9.77
N GLY A 118 8.52 5.64 -9.14
CA GLY A 118 7.25 6.36 -9.36
C GLY A 118 6.00 5.62 -8.88
N ARG A 119 6.14 4.51 -8.14
CA ARG A 119 5.02 3.64 -7.74
C ARG A 119 4.77 3.58 -6.23
N LEU A 120 5.71 4.05 -5.42
CA LEU A 120 5.44 4.20 -3.99
C LEU A 120 4.52 5.42 -3.79
N PRO A 121 3.47 5.29 -2.96
CA PRO A 121 2.64 6.44 -2.62
C PRO A 121 3.44 7.47 -1.82
N ASP A 122 2.87 8.67 -1.69
CA ASP A 122 3.35 9.63 -0.70
C ASP A 122 3.19 9.00 0.70
N LEU A 123 4.26 9.03 1.51
CA LEU A 123 4.31 8.38 2.83
C LEU A 123 4.92 9.33 3.86
N ASP A 124 4.50 9.19 5.12
CA ASP A 124 5.04 9.92 6.27
C ASP A 124 5.28 8.95 7.43
N LEU A 125 6.55 8.63 7.67
CA LEU A 125 6.98 7.56 8.55
C LEU A 125 7.91 8.11 9.63
N VAL A 126 7.71 7.73 10.89
CA VAL A 126 8.62 8.11 11.98
C VAL A 126 9.22 6.85 12.58
N PHE A 127 10.54 6.82 12.70
CA PHE A 127 11.31 5.64 13.08
C PHE A 127 12.00 5.79 14.42
N GLN A 128 11.90 4.73 15.21
CA GLN A 128 12.67 4.50 16.42
C GLN A 128 13.75 3.46 16.15
N CYS A 129 15.02 3.83 16.37
CA CYS A 129 16.18 3.00 16.07
C CYS A 129 16.78 2.28 17.29
N HIS A 130 16.22 2.50 18.48
CA HIS A 130 16.64 1.79 19.70
C HIS A 130 16.20 0.32 19.70
N ASP A 131 16.65 -0.42 20.72
CA ASP A 131 16.35 -1.85 20.85
C ASP A 131 14.92 -2.08 21.40
N GLN A 132 14.42 -1.26 22.33
CA GLN A 132 13.15 -1.57 23.02
C GLN A 132 11.95 -0.86 22.39
N ALA A 133 10.93 -1.64 22.06
CA ALA A 133 9.61 -1.14 21.66
C ALA A 133 9.03 -0.20 22.74
N SER A 134 8.51 0.95 22.33
CA SER A 134 8.36 2.10 23.23
C SER A 134 6.96 2.71 23.30
N ILE A 135 6.05 2.43 22.36
CA ILE A 135 4.68 2.97 22.40
C ILE A 135 3.79 2.02 23.22
N LYS A 136 3.86 2.15 24.55
CA LYS A 136 3.16 1.25 25.48
C LYS A 136 1.63 1.40 25.43
N LYS A 137 0.91 0.29 25.23
CA LYS A 137 -0.57 0.25 25.07
C LYS A 137 -1.32 0.76 26.29
N ASP A 138 -0.78 0.57 27.48
CA ASP A 138 -1.37 1.01 28.74
C ASP A 138 -1.48 2.54 28.87
N LYS A 139 -0.55 3.28 28.25
CA LYS A 139 -0.56 4.76 28.21
C LYS A 139 -1.65 5.33 27.29
N TYR A 140 -2.18 4.52 26.37
CA TYR A 140 -3.16 4.92 25.36
C TYR A 140 -4.48 4.15 25.52
N LYS A 141 -5.04 4.17 26.74
CA LYS A 141 -6.36 3.61 27.06
C LYS A 141 -7.45 4.70 27.08
N GLY A 142 -8.71 4.29 26.98
CA GLY A 142 -9.87 5.18 27.07
C GLY A 142 -9.84 6.28 25.99
N ARG A 143 -10.02 7.55 26.40
CA ARG A 143 -10.01 8.71 25.48
C ARG A 143 -8.68 8.88 24.74
N LYS A 144 -7.55 8.41 25.31
CA LYS A 144 -6.21 8.50 24.70
C LYS A 144 -5.96 7.46 23.61
N ALA A 145 -6.78 6.41 23.52
CA ALA A 145 -6.60 5.34 22.52
C ALA A 145 -6.67 5.86 21.08
N ALA A 146 -7.43 6.93 20.84
CA ALA A 146 -7.53 7.57 19.52
C ALA A 146 -6.24 8.29 19.08
N PHE A 147 -5.31 8.52 19.99
CA PHE A 147 -4.12 9.36 19.80
C PHE A 147 -2.82 8.57 19.94
N ALA A 148 -2.86 7.23 19.91
CA ALA A 148 -1.66 6.40 19.95
C ALA A 148 -0.79 6.69 18.70
N PRO A 149 0.45 7.16 18.83
CA PRO A 149 1.22 7.60 17.67
C PRO A 149 1.78 6.42 16.86
N PRO A 150 1.77 6.49 15.51
CA PRO A 150 2.24 5.42 14.64
C PRO A 150 3.76 5.48 14.46
N GLN A 151 4.47 4.70 15.27
CA GLN A 151 5.93 4.63 15.25
C GLN A 151 6.38 3.35 14.57
N PHE A 152 7.29 3.46 13.60
CA PHE A 152 8.00 2.32 13.02
C PHE A 152 9.18 1.94 13.89
N HIS A 153 9.33 0.65 14.14
CA HIS A 153 10.39 0.08 14.96
C HIS A 153 10.84 -1.25 14.34
N TYR A 154 12.04 -1.70 14.67
CA TYR A 154 12.56 -2.98 14.19
C TYR A 154 11.99 -4.21 14.95
N CYS A 155 11.22 -3.97 16.02
CA CYS A 155 10.50 -5.01 16.77
C CYS A 155 9.24 -4.44 17.43
N GLY A 156 8.34 -5.32 17.81
CA GLY A 156 7.23 -5.02 18.72
C GLY A 156 7.13 -6.06 19.83
N ASP A 157 6.23 -5.80 20.78
CA ASP A 157 5.80 -6.76 21.79
C ASP A 157 4.28 -6.65 22.00
N ASP A 158 3.64 -7.59 22.70
CA ASP A 158 2.19 -7.58 22.88
C ASP A 158 1.66 -6.38 23.69
N SER A 159 2.55 -5.71 24.43
CA SER A 159 2.28 -4.52 25.25
C SER A 159 2.51 -3.20 24.49
N THR A 160 2.88 -3.21 23.22
CA THR A 160 3.25 -2.01 22.45
C THR A 160 2.49 -1.86 21.12
N PHE A 161 2.38 -0.62 20.64
CA PHE A 161 1.79 -0.28 19.34
C PHE A 161 2.84 -0.09 18.23
N ASP A 162 4.12 -0.36 18.49
CA ASP A 162 5.19 -0.21 17.50
C ASP A 162 4.91 -1.02 16.23
N ILE A 163 4.99 -0.36 15.07
CA ILE A 163 4.78 -0.96 13.74
C ILE A 163 6.10 -1.59 13.31
N VAL A 164 6.10 -2.90 13.10
CA VAL A 164 7.35 -3.62 12.85
C VAL A 164 7.81 -3.43 11.40
N PHE A 165 9.06 -3.01 11.25
CA PHE A 165 9.75 -2.83 9.98
C PHE A 165 10.97 -3.77 9.92
N PRO A 166 11.35 -4.30 8.74
CA PRO A 166 12.58 -5.07 8.61
C PRO A 166 13.80 -4.30 9.12
N ASP A 167 14.62 -4.94 9.95
CA ASP A 167 15.79 -4.28 10.52
C ASP A 167 16.82 -3.85 9.45
N TRP A 168 17.69 -2.92 9.81
CA TRP A 168 18.73 -2.38 8.91
C TRP A 168 19.68 -3.47 8.37
N SER A 169 19.87 -4.57 9.11
CA SER A 169 20.84 -5.61 8.79
C SER A 169 20.44 -6.45 7.56
N PHE A 170 19.18 -6.38 7.12
CA PHE A 170 18.79 -6.93 5.82
C PHE A 170 19.57 -6.30 4.66
N TRP A 171 19.95 -5.03 4.80
CA TRP A 171 20.76 -4.30 3.83
C TRP A 171 22.24 -4.23 4.20
N GLY A 172 22.61 -4.71 5.38
CA GLY A 172 23.99 -4.81 5.86
C GLY A 172 24.20 -4.17 7.23
N TRP A 173 25.27 -4.59 7.91
CA TRP A 173 25.69 -4.04 9.19
C TRP A 173 27.23 -3.99 9.25
N PRO A 174 27.83 -2.94 8.68
CA PRO A 174 29.27 -2.82 8.49
C PRO A 174 30.05 -2.71 9.79
N ASP A 175 29.47 -2.12 10.85
CA ASP A 175 30.14 -1.94 12.15
C ASP A 175 30.66 -3.26 12.76
N ILE A 176 30.02 -4.38 12.42
CA ILE A 176 30.38 -5.72 12.88
C ILE A 176 30.54 -6.72 11.74
N ASN A 177 30.76 -6.23 10.52
CA ASN A 177 31.03 -7.01 9.32
C ASN A 177 29.96 -8.08 8.99
N ILE A 178 28.68 -7.74 9.14
CA ILE A 178 27.58 -8.59 8.68
C ILE A 178 27.10 -8.11 7.31
N LYS A 179 27.26 -8.98 6.31
CA LYS A 179 26.86 -8.73 4.92
C LYS A 179 25.35 -8.50 4.79
N PRO A 180 24.89 -7.84 3.72
CA PRO A 180 23.48 -7.78 3.36
C PRO A 180 22.87 -9.19 3.23
N TRP A 181 21.55 -9.31 3.42
CA TRP A 181 20.88 -10.62 3.48
C TRP A 181 21.09 -11.45 2.21
N VAL A 182 20.89 -10.88 1.01
CA VAL A 182 20.97 -11.63 -0.26
C VAL A 182 22.32 -12.34 -0.48
N PRO A 183 23.48 -11.66 -0.40
CA PRO A 183 24.77 -12.35 -0.49
C PRO A 183 25.03 -13.28 0.71
N LEU A 184 24.64 -12.89 1.93
CA LEU A 184 24.85 -13.72 3.11
C LEU A 184 24.02 -15.01 3.08
N GLU A 185 22.82 -14.98 2.49
CA GLU A 185 21.95 -16.13 2.25
C GLU A 185 22.67 -17.17 1.36
N LYS A 186 23.38 -16.70 0.33
CA LYS A 186 24.21 -17.55 -0.53
C LYS A 186 25.35 -18.17 0.27
N ASP A 187 26.04 -17.37 1.09
CA ASP A 187 27.11 -17.88 1.97
C ASP A 187 26.59 -18.95 2.94
N PHE A 188 25.37 -18.79 3.48
CA PHE A 188 24.73 -19.82 4.30
C PHE A 188 24.42 -21.09 3.50
N LYS A 189 23.89 -20.98 2.29
CA LYS A 189 23.64 -22.15 1.43
C LYS A 189 24.94 -22.93 1.15
N GLU A 190 26.03 -22.23 0.87
CA GLU A 190 27.36 -22.82 0.67
C GLU A 190 27.91 -23.44 1.96
N GLY A 191 27.87 -22.72 3.08
CA GLY A 191 28.33 -23.19 4.39
C GLY A 191 27.56 -24.41 4.88
N ASN A 192 26.25 -24.44 4.70
CA ASN A 192 25.41 -25.58 5.07
C ASN A 192 25.74 -26.83 4.27
N ALA A 193 26.12 -26.67 3.00
CA ALA A 193 26.52 -27.76 2.12
C ALA A 193 27.91 -28.35 2.44
N MET A 194 28.75 -27.64 3.21
CA MET A 194 30.08 -28.13 3.59
C MET A 194 30.02 -29.38 4.49
N LYS A 195 28.96 -29.51 5.31
CA LYS A 195 28.84 -30.60 6.28
C LYS A 195 27.41 -31.13 6.35
N ASN A 196 27.24 -32.40 5.96
CA ASN A 196 25.97 -33.12 6.07
C ASN A 196 25.43 -33.04 7.50
N TRP A 197 24.12 -32.81 7.64
CA TRP A 197 23.47 -32.59 8.94
C TRP A 197 23.80 -33.66 9.99
N THR A 198 23.79 -34.94 9.61
CA THR A 198 24.11 -36.08 10.51
C THR A 198 25.54 -36.06 11.03
N SER A 199 26.48 -35.45 10.31
CA SER A 199 27.88 -35.33 10.71
C SER A 199 28.17 -34.08 11.56
N ARG A 200 27.20 -33.16 11.70
CA ARG A 200 27.32 -31.97 12.56
C ARG A 200 27.40 -32.37 14.03
N GLU A 201 28.05 -31.52 14.83
CA GLU A 201 28.22 -31.79 16.25
C GLU A 201 26.87 -31.89 16.97
N PRO A 202 26.64 -32.91 17.81
CA PRO A 202 25.33 -33.20 18.41
C PRO A 202 25.02 -32.35 19.65
N TYR A 203 25.54 -31.12 19.72
CA TYR A 203 25.38 -30.20 20.84
C TYR A 203 24.59 -28.95 20.42
N ALA A 204 23.93 -28.32 21.38
CA ALA A 204 23.41 -26.98 21.20
C ALA A 204 24.55 -25.97 21.17
N PHE A 205 24.49 -25.03 20.23
CA PHE A 205 25.53 -24.03 20.08
C PHE A 205 24.96 -22.61 20.06
N TRP A 206 25.63 -21.74 20.80
CA TRP A 206 25.38 -20.31 20.81
C TRP A 206 26.71 -19.56 20.87
N LYS A 207 26.85 -18.51 20.05
CA LYS A 207 27.96 -17.57 20.10
C LYS A 207 27.41 -16.15 20.01
N GLY A 208 27.84 -15.28 20.93
CA GLY A 208 27.37 -13.89 20.98
C GLY A 208 27.78 -13.17 22.26
N ASN A 209 27.39 -11.90 22.41
CA ASN A 209 27.70 -11.12 23.61
C ASN A 209 26.79 -11.54 24.78
N LEU A 210 27.36 -12.14 25.83
CA LEU A 210 26.63 -12.59 27.02
C LEU A 210 26.23 -11.45 27.98
N HIS A 211 26.80 -10.25 27.80
CA HIS A 211 26.63 -9.15 28.74
C HIS A 211 25.37 -8.30 28.48
N THR A 212 24.53 -8.66 27.51
CA THR A 212 23.32 -7.90 27.14
C THR A 212 22.04 -8.67 27.49
N GLY A 213 21.09 -7.97 28.11
CA GLY A 213 19.76 -8.51 28.44
C GLY A 213 19.81 -9.82 29.24
N PRO A 214 18.98 -10.83 28.92
CA PRO A 214 18.87 -12.06 29.72
C PRO A 214 20.02 -13.06 29.48
N ARG A 215 20.97 -12.77 28.58
CA ARG A 215 21.99 -13.73 28.09
C ARG A 215 23.00 -14.19 29.14
N GLN A 216 23.19 -13.44 30.21
CA GLN A 216 24.03 -13.87 31.32
C GLN A 216 23.56 -15.21 31.91
N LYS A 217 22.24 -15.49 31.87
CA LYS A 217 21.68 -16.78 32.29
C LYS A 217 22.13 -17.93 31.38
N LEU A 218 22.24 -17.69 30.07
CA LEU A 218 22.70 -18.68 29.10
C LEU A 218 24.16 -19.07 29.32
N GLY A 219 25.01 -18.12 29.72
CA GLY A 219 26.41 -18.38 30.08
C GLY A 219 26.56 -19.44 31.18
N LYS A 220 25.58 -19.55 32.10
CA LYS A 220 25.58 -20.56 33.17
C LYS A 220 25.39 -21.99 32.64
N CYS A 221 24.90 -22.15 31.41
CA CYS A 221 24.73 -23.47 30.78
C CYS A 221 26.05 -24.07 30.28
N ASN A 222 27.18 -23.35 30.42
CA ASN A 222 28.52 -23.84 30.11
C ASN A 222 29.23 -24.47 31.35
N SER A 223 28.50 -24.71 32.45
CA SER A 223 29.02 -25.21 33.74
C SER A 223 29.45 -26.69 33.70
N VAL A 224 30.10 -27.18 34.77
CA VAL A 224 30.63 -28.56 34.95
C VAL A 224 29.62 -29.67 34.66
N ASN A 225 28.33 -29.42 34.89
CA ASN A 225 27.26 -30.34 34.53
C ASN A 225 27.08 -30.31 33.01
N ASP A 226 27.54 -31.33 32.28
CA ASP A 226 27.40 -31.42 30.82
C ASP A 226 25.93 -31.18 30.38
N TRP A 227 25.63 -29.95 29.95
CA TRP A 227 24.29 -29.52 29.53
C TRP A 227 24.04 -29.81 28.05
N ASN A 228 24.96 -30.51 27.37
CA ASN A 228 24.95 -30.69 25.92
C ASN A 228 24.84 -29.37 25.15
N ALA A 229 25.40 -28.29 25.72
CA ALA A 229 25.40 -26.95 25.15
C ALA A 229 26.81 -26.35 25.17
N LYS A 230 27.18 -25.69 24.08
CA LYS A 230 28.43 -24.94 23.91
C LYS A 230 28.10 -23.46 23.76
N ILE A 231 28.37 -22.70 24.82
CA ILE A 231 28.03 -21.27 24.89
C ILE A 231 29.32 -20.45 24.84
N VAL A 232 29.49 -19.68 23.76
CA VAL A 232 30.72 -18.92 23.51
C VAL A 232 30.44 -17.42 23.67
N ASN A 233 31.10 -16.78 24.64
CA ASN A 233 31.05 -15.33 24.77
C ASN A 233 31.83 -14.67 23.63
N GLN A 234 31.21 -13.70 22.97
CA GLN A 234 31.82 -12.92 21.89
C GLN A 234 32.06 -11.49 22.36
N ASN A 235 33.33 -11.10 22.34
CA ASN A 235 33.76 -9.73 22.59
C ASN A 235 33.93 -9.01 21.23
N TRP A 236 33.00 -8.09 20.93
CA TRP A 236 33.02 -7.34 19.68
C TRP A 236 34.26 -6.44 19.52
N GLY A 237 34.79 -5.87 20.61
CA GLY A 237 36.03 -5.07 20.54
C GLY A 237 37.23 -5.92 20.12
N LYS A 238 37.31 -7.16 20.62
CA LYS A 238 38.34 -8.13 20.19
C LYS A 238 38.15 -8.58 18.74
N GLU A 239 36.92 -8.90 18.34
CA GLU A 239 36.64 -9.31 16.96
C GLU A 239 36.97 -8.18 15.97
N VAL A 240 36.70 -6.90 16.31
CA VAL A 240 37.11 -5.75 15.50
C VAL A 240 38.64 -5.69 15.38
N ALA A 241 39.37 -5.81 16.49
CA ALA A 241 40.84 -5.77 16.49
C ALA A 241 41.47 -6.92 15.69
N GLU A 242 40.81 -8.09 15.64
CA GLU A 242 41.28 -9.28 14.92
C GLU A 242 40.76 -9.36 13.47
N GLY A 243 39.95 -8.39 13.02
CA GLY A 243 39.39 -8.35 11.67
C GLY A 243 38.27 -9.38 11.44
N PHE A 244 37.46 -9.66 12.46
CA PHE A 244 36.26 -10.51 12.40
C PHE A 244 36.52 -11.97 11.98
N LYS A 245 37.76 -12.46 12.11
CA LYS A 245 38.18 -13.80 11.67
C LYS A 245 37.34 -14.92 12.26
N ASN A 246 36.79 -14.71 13.46
CA ASN A 246 36.07 -15.74 14.20
C ASN A 246 34.55 -15.51 14.21
N SER A 247 34.04 -14.43 13.61
CA SER A 247 32.61 -14.06 13.67
C SER A 247 31.83 -14.26 12.38
N ASP A 248 32.40 -14.91 11.37
CA ASP A 248 31.71 -15.30 10.14
C ASP A 248 30.53 -16.23 10.46
N LEU A 249 29.30 -15.78 10.16
CA LEU A 249 28.09 -16.49 10.53
C LEU A 249 27.90 -17.78 9.74
N SER A 250 28.26 -17.80 8.46
CA SER A 250 28.08 -18.96 7.56
C SER A 250 28.91 -20.15 8.00
N LYS A 251 30.09 -19.89 8.59
CA LYS A 251 31.01 -20.92 9.11
C LYS A 251 30.62 -21.45 10.51
N GLN A 252 29.58 -20.90 11.13
CA GLN A 252 29.11 -21.30 12.46
C GLN A 252 27.96 -22.32 12.43
N CYS A 253 27.61 -22.84 11.25
CA CYS A 253 26.54 -23.83 11.05
C CYS A 253 27.04 -25.28 11.21
N THR A 254 27.97 -25.52 12.14
CA THR A 254 28.66 -26.81 12.33
C THR A 254 28.01 -27.74 13.35
N HIS A 255 27.00 -27.25 14.06
CA HIS A 255 26.30 -27.95 15.14
C HIS A 255 24.86 -28.28 14.73
N ARG A 256 24.30 -29.40 15.19
CA ARG A 256 22.93 -29.84 14.86
C ARG A 256 21.87 -28.89 15.41
N TYR A 257 22.14 -28.24 16.55
CA TYR A 257 21.19 -27.41 17.26
C TYR A 257 21.75 -26.00 17.47
N LYS A 258 20.98 -24.97 17.10
CA LYS A 258 21.36 -23.56 17.27
C LYS A 258 20.39 -22.87 18.20
N ILE A 259 20.92 -22.16 19.20
CA ILE A 259 20.08 -21.46 20.19
C ILE A 259 19.80 -20.04 19.72
N TYR A 260 18.55 -19.61 19.80
CA TYR A 260 18.18 -18.20 19.73
C TYR A 260 17.82 -17.68 21.13
N MET A 261 18.35 -16.50 21.47
CA MET A 261 18.03 -15.80 22.71
C MET A 261 18.10 -14.29 22.51
N GLU A 262 17.08 -13.61 23.02
CA GLU A 262 16.95 -12.16 23.04
C GLU A 262 18.14 -11.47 23.73
N GLY A 263 18.40 -10.24 23.30
CA GLY A 263 19.36 -9.33 23.92
C GLY A 263 18.63 -8.34 24.82
N ASN A 264 18.87 -7.04 24.65
CA ASN A 264 18.08 -6.00 25.33
C ASN A 264 16.59 -6.03 24.90
N ALA A 265 16.33 -6.52 23.69
CA ALA A 265 15.02 -6.82 23.11
C ALA A 265 15.17 -7.97 22.09
N TRP A 266 14.52 -7.88 20.92
CA TRP A 266 14.77 -8.80 19.81
C TRP A 266 16.26 -8.85 19.42
N SER A 267 16.69 -9.95 18.82
CA SER A 267 18.06 -10.09 18.34
C SER A 267 18.09 -10.39 16.85
N VAL A 268 18.80 -9.53 16.12
CA VAL A 268 19.10 -9.61 14.68
C VAL A 268 19.56 -11.01 14.23
N SER A 269 20.12 -11.80 15.15
CA SER A 269 20.62 -13.16 14.93
C SER A 269 19.56 -14.21 14.56
N GLU A 270 18.27 -13.97 14.80
CA GLU A 270 17.22 -14.99 14.61
C GLU A 270 17.22 -15.55 13.17
N LYS A 271 17.16 -14.66 12.16
CA LYS A 271 17.17 -15.05 10.75
C LYS A 271 18.43 -15.81 10.35
N TYR A 272 19.59 -15.49 10.93
CA TYR A 272 20.86 -16.17 10.67
C TYR A 272 20.89 -17.57 11.27
N ILE A 273 20.31 -17.73 12.47
CA ILE A 273 20.16 -19.03 13.12
C ILE A 273 19.24 -19.94 12.31
N LEU A 274 18.10 -19.40 11.83
CA LEU A 274 17.17 -20.13 10.95
C LEU A 274 17.82 -20.48 9.60
N ALA A 275 18.74 -19.66 9.10
CA ALA A 275 19.47 -19.92 7.86
C ALA A 275 20.52 -21.03 7.95
N CYS A 276 20.95 -21.45 9.15
CA CYS A 276 22.01 -22.44 9.33
C CYS A 276 21.62 -23.89 9.00
N ASP A 277 20.38 -24.17 8.57
CA ASP A 277 19.89 -25.55 8.37
C ASP A 277 20.14 -26.47 9.58
N SER A 278 20.13 -25.87 10.77
CA SER A 278 20.22 -26.53 12.07
C SER A 278 18.86 -26.43 12.74
N MET A 279 18.53 -27.38 13.61
CA MET A 279 17.29 -27.27 14.37
C MET A 279 17.42 -26.11 15.35
N THR A 280 16.47 -25.18 15.28
CA THR A 280 16.51 -23.96 16.09
C THR A 280 15.88 -24.21 17.45
N LEU A 281 16.65 -24.00 18.52
CA LEU A 281 16.19 -23.96 19.90
C LEU A 281 15.86 -22.51 20.24
N LEU A 282 14.58 -22.15 20.17
CA LEU A 282 14.12 -20.78 20.37
C LEU A 282 13.72 -20.58 21.84
N VAL A 283 14.54 -19.86 22.61
CA VAL A 283 14.15 -19.42 23.95
C VAL A 283 12.93 -18.52 23.80
N ASN A 284 11.81 -18.90 24.45
CA ASN A 284 10.51 -18.26 24.23
C ASN A 284 10.63 -16.72 24.25
N PRO A 285 10.43 -16.05 23.09
CA PRO A 285 10.68 -14.62 22.97
C PRO A 285 9.54 -13.81 23.55
N VAL A 286 9.87 -12.60 23.98
CA VAL A 286 8.91 -11.55 24.36
C VAL A 286 8.64 -10.61 23.18
N TYR A 287 9.67 -10.36 22.38
CA TYR A 287 9.64 -9.46 21.24
C TYR A 287 9.47 -10.22 19.93
N TYR A 288 8.87 -9.56 18.94
CA TYR A 288 8.72 -10.10 17.61
C TYR A 288 9.25 -9.16 16.52
N GLU A 289 9.78 -9.76 15.45
CA GLU A 289 10.08 -9.11 14.19
C GLU A 289 8.92 -9.33 13.19
N PHE A 290 9.04 -8.79 11.98
CA PHE A 290 7.96 -8.83 10.99
C PHE A 290 7.56 -10.26 10.57
N PHE A 291 8.46 -11.24 10.67
CA PHE A 291 8.19 -12.63 10.26
C PHE A 291 8.01 -13.62 11.43
N THR A 292 8.46 -13.29 12.64
CA THR A 292 8.65 -14.28 13.71
C THR A 292 7.33 -14.74 14.33
N ARG A 293 6.28 -13.93 14.27
CA ARG A 293 4.92 -14.30 14.72
C ARG A 293 4.29 -15.44 13.92
N SER A 294 4.79 -15.71 12.71
CA SER A 294 4.36 -16.86 11.90
C SER A 294 5.18 -18.13 12.14
N LEU A 295 6.16 -18.10 13.06
CA LEU A 295 6.90 -19.28 13.46
C LEU A 295 6.04 -20.19 14.36
N ILE A 296 5.97 -21.47 14.01
CA ILE A 296 5.14 -22.44 14.71
C ILE A 296 6.05 -23.34 15.56
N PRO A 297 5.85 -23.41 16.89
CA PRO A 297 6.62 -24.31 17.74
C PRO A 297 6.39 -25.77 17.33
N MET A 298 7.42 -26.59 17.42
CA MET A 298 7.45 -27.99 16.98
C MET A 298 7.16 -28.21 15.49
N LYS A 299 7.25 -27.15 14.67
CA LYS A 299 7.27 -27.23 13.20
C LYS A 299 8.47 -26.47 12.63
N HIS A 300 8.70 -25.24 13.11
CA HIS A 300 9.81 -24.40 12.64
C HIS A 300 10.95 -24.32 13.67
N TYR A 301 10.66 -24.54 14.95
CA TYR A 301 11.64 -24.48 16.05
C TYR A 301 11.20 -25.32 17.24
N TRP A 302 12.16 -25.65 18.13
CA TRP A 302 11.91 -26.22 19.44
C TRP A 302 11.79 -25.12 20.49
N PRO A 303 10.66 -24.96 21.21
CA PRO A 303 10.50 -23.94 22.24
C PRO A 303 11.33 -24.28 23.48
N VAL A 304 12.08 -23.30 23.99
CA VAL A 304 12.89 -23.46 25.22
C VAL A 304 12.32 -22.59 26.34
N ASN A 305 12.13 -23.19 27.51
CA ASN A 305 11.57 -22.51 28.68
C ASN A 305 12.65 -21.62 29.35
N PRO A 306 12.45 -20.28 29.40
CA PRO A 306 13.43 -19.36 29.97
C PRO A 306 13.60 -19.50 31.50
N ASN A 307 12.60 -20.02 32.21
CA ASN A 307 12.64 -20.21 33.66
C ASN A 307 13.49 -21.42 34.07
N ASN A 308 13.68 -22.38 33.17
CA ASN A 308 14.46 -23.61 33.39
C ASN A 308 15.48 -23.83 32.26
N LEU A 309 16.14 -22.74 31.86
CA LEU A 309 16.86 -22.59 30.60
C LEU A 309 17.82 -23.75 30.26
N CYS A 310 18.82 -24.03 31.11
CA CYS A 310 19.85 -25.03 30.79
C CYS A 310 19.28 -26.46 30.75
N ARG A 311 18.31 -26.76 31.63
CA ARG A 311 17.65 -28.06 31.67
C ARG A 311 16.74 -28.27 30.46
N SER A 312 15.98 -27.25 30.06
CA SER A 312 15.14 -27.27 28.86
C SER A 312 15.99 -27.45 27.59
N ILE A 313 17.14 -26.76 27.48
CA ILE A 313 18.10 -26.97 26.38
C ILE A 313 18.63 -28.42 26.39
N LYS A 314 19.09 -28.92 27.54
CA LYS A 314 19.61 -30.29 27.65
C LYS A 314 18.56 -31.33 27.26
N PHE A 315 17.32 -31.15 27.72
CA PHE A 315 16.20 -32.02 27.37
C PHE A 315 15.97 -32.04 25.85
N ALA A 316 15.87 -30.87 25.23
CA ALA A 316 15.68 -30.73 23.78
C ALA A 316 16.80 -31.46 23.01
N VAL A 317 18.06 -31.24 23.39
CA VAL A 317 19.22 -31.89 22.74
C VAL A 317 19.21 -33.40 22.92
N ASN A 318 18.94 -33.89 24.13
CA ASN A 318 18.87 -35.33 24.42
C ASN A 318 17.76 -36.01 23.62
N TRP A 319 16.56 -35.42 23.64
CA TRP A 319 15.42 -35.94 22.90
C TRP A 319 15.73 -35.97 21.40
N SER A 320 16.31 -34.90 20.87
CA SER A 320 16.59 -34.77 19.44
C SER A 320 17.70 -35.69 18.95
N ASN A 321 18.74 -35.92 19.76
CA ASN A 321 19.76 -36.90 19.44
C ASN A 321 19.22 -38.33 19.45
N ASN A 322 18.19 -38.63 20.25
CA ASN A 322 17.50 -39.92 20.25
C ASN A 322 16.40 -40.02 19.16
N ASN A 323 16.06 -38.91 18.50
CA ASN A 323 15.01 -38.81 17.48
C ASN A 323 15.52 -38.02 16.27
N THR A 324 16.66 -38.42 15.70
CA THR A 324 17.37 -37.67 14.67
C THR A 324 16.54 -37.41 13.42
N ASP A 325 15.77 -38.38 12.94
CA ASP A 325 14.91 -38.21 11.75
C ASP A 325 13.83 -37.16 11.96
N LYS A 326 13.17 -37.17 13.13
CA LYS A 326 12.17 -36.15 13.50
C LYS A 326 12.82 -34.77 13.67
N SER A 327 14.01 -34.72 14.24
CA SER A 327 14.75 -33.47 14.47
C SER A 327 15.21 -32.83 13.16
N ARG A 328 15.57 -33.65 12.16
CA ARG A 328 15.85 -33.19 10.80
C ARG A 328 14.60 -32.60 10.14
N LEU A 329 13.40 -33.14 10.38
CA LEU A 329 12.17 -32.54 9.82
C LEU A 329 11.83 -31.17 10.44
N LEU A 330 12.39 -30.87 11.61
CA LEU A 330 12.28 -29.55 12.26
C LEU A 330 13.32 -28.54 11.75
N THR A 331 14.27 -28.94 10.88
CA THR A 331 15.17 -28.00 10.21
C THR A 331 14.39 -27.30 9.09
N TYR A 332 13.77 -26.18 9.42
CA TYR A 332 12.97 -25.40 8.48
C TYR A 332 13.56 -24.02 8.29
N SER A 333 13.91 -23.68 7.04
CA SER A 333 14.25 -22.31 6.67
C SER A 333 13.15 -21.72 5.80
N MET A 334 12.23 -20.99 6.44
CA MET A 334 11.11 -20.29 5.78
C MET A 334 11.61 -19.26 4.75
N LEU A 335 12.81 -18.72 4.95
CA LEU A 335 13.37 -17.64 4.14
C LEU A 335 14.07 -18.13 2.86
N LEU A 336 14.59 -19.37 2.83
CA LEU A 336 15.37 -19.89 1.68
C LEU A 336 14.52 -20.47 0.53
N ASN A 337 13.20 -20.64 0.72
CA ASN A 337 12.33 -21.46 -0.14
C ASN A 337 11.35 -20.70 -1.05
N ASN A 338 11.36 -19.37 -1.10
CA ASN A 338 10.46 -18.59 -1.97
C ASN A 338 11.12 -18.27 -3.33
N ASN A 339 10.92 -19.12 -4.34
CA ASN A 339 11.28 -18.86 -5.74
C ASN A 339 10.05 -18.32 -6.51
N TYR A 340 10.13 -17.11 -7.07
CA TYR A 340 9.10 -16.55 -7.96
C TYR A 340 9.69 -16.30 -9.36
N ASN A 341 9.06 -16.88 -10.39
CA ASN A 341 9.40 -16.72 -11.81
C ASN A 341 8.08 -16.50 -12.58
N TYR A 342 7.93 -15.39 -13.32
CA TYR A 342 6.71 -15.13 -14.11
C TYR A 342 6.99 -14.55 -15.52
N LYS A 343 6.19 -14.99 -16.50
CA LYS A 343 6.15 -14.51 -17.90
C LYS A 343 4.75 -13.93 -18.24
N TYR A 344 4.70 -13.05 -19.26
CA TYR A 344 3.54 -12.21 -19.66
C TYR A 344 3.06 -12.46 -21.11
N PRO A 345 1.77 -12.19 -21.43
CA PRO A 345 1.30 -11.84 -22.79
C PRO A 345 0.61 -10.44 -22.89
N LYS A 346 0.48 -9.91 -24.13
CA LYS A 346 0.14 -8.51 -24.56
C LYS A 346 -1.35 -8.26 -24.91
N LYS A 347 -1.74 -6.98 -25.05
CA LYS A 347 -2.97 -6.49 -25.71
C LYS A 347 -2.75 -5.14 -26.43
N ASP A 348 -3.47 -4.90 -27.52
CA ASP A 348 -3.33 -3.78 -28.48
C ASP A 348 -4.28 -2.58 -28.22
N GLU A 349 -3.91 -1.39 -28.70
CA GLU A 349 -4.64 -0.10 -28.61
C GLU A 349 -4.90 0.52 -30.01
N TYR A 350 -6.07 1.15 -30.19
CA TYR A 350 -6.42 1.95 -31.39
C TYR A 350 -6.20 3.46 -31.15
N GLN A 351 -5.58 4.16 -32.11
CA GLN A 351 -5.29 5.61 -32.05
C GLN A 351 -6.33 6.46 -32.79
N LEU A 352 -6.65 7.65 -32.25
CA LEU A 352 -7.47 8.69 -32.89
C LEU A 352 -6.57 9.71 -33.60
N ASN A 353 -6.92 10.11 -34.83
CA ASN A 353 -6.16 11.07 -35.63
C ASN A 353 -6.82 12.46 -35.59
N CYS A 354 -6.26 13.38 -34.78
CA CYS A 354 -6.71 14.76 -34.68
C CYS A 354 -5.62 15.68 -35.21
N THR A 355 -5.64 16.01 -36.51
CA THR A 355 -4.75 17.02 -37.10
C THR A 355 -5.41 18.40 -37.02
N SER A 356 -4.72 19.33 -36.36
CA SER A 356 -5.22 20.66 -36.02
C SER A 356 -5.06 21.64 -37.20
N SER A 357 -6.10 21.82 -38.02
CA SER A 357 -6.14 22.97 -38.95
C SER A 357 -7.52 23.32 -39.56
N ASN A 358 -8.67 23.00 -38.95
CA ASN A 358 -9.93 23.62 -39.39
C ASN A 358 -10.99 23.61 -38.26
N MET A 359 -11.49 24.79 -37.86
CA MET A 359 -12.52 24.94 -36.82
C MET A 359 -13.94 24.56 -37.31
N ASN A 360 -14.11 24.17 -38.57
CA ASN A 360 -15.33 23.54 -39.09
C ASN A 360 -15.10 22.04 -39.26
N ILE A 361 -15.03 21.31 -38.13
CA ILE A 361 -14.89 19.84 -38.16
C ILE A 361 -16.27 19.24 -38.45
N THR A 362 -16.61 19.07 -39.73
CA THR A 362 -17.63 18.09 -40.13
C THR A 362 -17.05 16.68 -39.98
N CYS A 363 -17.88 15.68 -39.65
CA CYS A 363 -17.44 14.29 -39.58
C CYS A 363 -16.71 13.87 -40.88
N PRO A 364 -15.60 13.11 -40.80
CA PRO A 364 -14.95 12.57 -41.99
C PRO A 364 -15.94 11.75 -42.82
N SER A 365 -15.89 11.87 -44.14
CA SER A 365 -16.73 11.09 -45.06
C SER A 365 -16.48 9.58 -44.98
N ASN A 366 -15.38 9.16 -44.34
CA ASN A 366 -14.98 7.77 -44.12
C ASN A 366 -15.10 7.33 -42.65
N TYR A 367 -15.95 7.99 -41.83
CA TYR A 367 -16.17 7.53 -40.46
C TYR A 367 -16.74 6.10 -40.49
N PRO A 368 -16.13 5.13 -39.80
CA PRO A 368 -16.45 3.72 -39.97
C PRO A 368 -17.92 3.47 -39.63
N LEU A 369 -18.68 3.01 -40.63
CA LEU A 369 -19.97 2.37 -40.39
C LEU A 369 -19.67 1.05 -39.70
N THR A 370 -19.79 1.06 -38.37
CA THR A 370 -19.76 -0.18 -37.59
C THR A 370 -21.02 -0.98 -37.90
N THR A 371 -20.89 -1.92 -38.84
CA THR A 371 -21.74 -3.09 -38.89
C THR A 371 -21.27 -4.08 -37.83
N TYR A 372 -22.18 -4.79 -37.14
CA TYR A 372 -22.10 -6.24 -36.87
C TYR A 372 -23.03 -6.74 -35.74
N ASP A 373 -23.41 -8.00 -35.94
CA ASP A 373 -23.88 -9.10 -35.08
C ASP A 373 -24.86 -8.84 -33.92
N LEU A 374 -26.09 -9.32 -34.09
CA LEU A 374 -27.24 -9.19 -33.20
C LEU A 374 -27.27 -10.20 -32.03
N ASN A 375 -26.25 -11.07 -31.89
CA ASN A 375 -26.29 -12.20 -30.95
C ASN A 375 -25.64 -11.93 -29.58
N PHE A 376 -26.04 -10.86 -28.89
CA PHE A 376 -25.63 -10.64 -27.49
C PHE A 376 -26.86 -10.43 -26.60
N GLU A 377 -27.27 -11.49 -25.93
CA GLU A 377 -28.21 -11.42 -24.82
C GLU A 377 -27.45 -11.18 -23.52
N SER A 378 -27.78 -10.08 -22.84
CA SER A 378 -27.35 -9.83 -21.47
C SER A 378 -28.43 -10.33 -20.52
N ASN A 379 -28.06 -11.20 -19.58
CA ASN A 379 -28.93 -11.62 -18.48
C ASN A 379 -28.88 -10.66 -17.28
N GLU A 380 -28.16 -9.54 -17.37
CA GLU A 380 -28.08 -8.54 -16.30
C GLU A 380 -29.26 -7.57 -16.35
N THR A 381 -29.97 -7.44 -15.23
CA THR A 381 -31.01 -6.44 -15.02
C THR A 381 -30.41 -5.10 -14.63
N CYS A 382 -30.92 -4.01 -15.23
CA CYS A 382 -30.53 -2.66 -14.82
C CYS A 382 -30.85 -2.43 -13.33
N PRO A 383 -30.00 -1.67 -12.60
CA PRO A 383 -30.30 -1.27 -11.23
C PRO A 383 -31.67 -0.60 -11.06
N GLU A 384 -32.32 -0.82 -9.91
CA GLU A 384 -33.68 -0.37 -9.60
C GLU A 384 -33.95 1.13 -9.89
N TYR A 385 -32.96 2.00 -9.71
CA TYR A 385 -33.13 3.44 -9.96
C TYR A 385 -33.40 3.79 -11.43
N PHE A 386 -33.10 2.90 -12.39
CA PHE A 386 -33.49 3.11 -13.80
C PHE A 386 -35.01 2.96 -14.02
N ARG A 387 -35.78 2.46 -13.04
CA ARG A 387 -37.24 2.44 -13.13
C ARG A 387 -37.87 3.83 -13.17
N TRP A 388 -37.20 4.85 -12.63
CA TRP A 388 -37.70 6.22 -12.65
C TRP A 388 -37.88 6.76 -14.07
N ILE A 389 -37.09 6.30 -15.04
CA ILE A 389 -37.29 6.65 -16.45
C ILE A 389 -38.69 6.21 -16.93
N HIS A 390 -39.19 5.06 -16.47
CA HIS A 390 -40.54 4.62 -16.82
C HIS A 390 -41.63 5.47 -16.15
N GLU A 391 -41.38 6.00 -14.95
CA GLU A 391 -42.30 6.93 -14.29
C GLU A 391 -42.27 8.31 -14.95
N ASP A 392 -41.10 8.83 -15.30
CA ASP A 392 -40.95 10.10 -16.04
C ASP A 392 -41.66 10.02 -17.40
N LEU A 393 -41.56 8.87 -18.09
CA LEU A 393 -42.20 8.65 -19.39
C LEU A 393 -43.68 8.21 -19.30
N LYS A 394 -44.22 8.01 -18.10
CA LYS A 394 -45.53 7.38 -17.88
C LYS A 394 -46.69 8.12 -18.54
N ILE A 395 -46.64 9.45 -18.56
CA ILE A 395 -47.72 10.27 -19.12
C ILE A 395 -47.88 10.12 -20.64
N TRP A 396 -46.82 9.69 -21.33
CA TRP A 396 -46.83 9.40 -22.76
C TRP A 396 -46.98 7.90 -23.06
N LYS A 397 -47.12 7.04 -22.05
CA LYS A 397 -47.15 5.58 -22.23
C LYS A 397 -48.31 5.12 -23.12
N GLU A 398 -49.47 5.75 -23.00
CA GLU A 398 -50.67 5.38 -23.75
C GLU A 398 -50.76 6.06 -25.12
N ASN A 399 -50.42 7.35 -25.19
CA ASN A 399 -50.64 8.18 -26.37
C ASN A 399 -49.39 8.39 -27.24
N GLY A 400 -48.22 7.99 -26.74
CA GLY A 400 -46.93 8.24 -27.38
C GLY A 400 -46.49 9.71 -27.33
N ILE A 401 -45.29 9.95 -27.85
CA ILE A 401 -44.72 11.29 -28.05
C ILE A 401 -44.91 11.64 -29.52
N THR A 402 -45.55 12.78 -29.82
CA THR A 402 -45.74 13.23 -31.20
C THR A 402 -44.65 14.21 -31.63
N ARG A 403 -44.49 14.36 -32.95
CA ARG A 403 -43.55 15.32 -33.54
C ARG A 403 -43.88 16.75 -33.12
N GLU A 404 -45.16 17.11 -33.07
CA GLU A 404 -45.62 18.44 -32.69
C GLU A 404 -45.22 18.77 -31.25
N MET A 405 -45.26 17.80 -30.33
CA MET A 405 -44.80 17.99 -28.95
C MET A 405 -43.30 18.32 -28.90
N VAL A 406 -42.48 17.58 -29.66
CA VAL A 406 -41.03 17.80 -29.74
C VAL A 406 -40.71 19.14 -30.40
N GLU A 407 -41.42 19.50 -31.46
CA GLU A 407 -41.21 20.76 -32.19
C GLU A 407 -41.72 21.98 -31.43
N SER A 408 -42.69 21.83 -30.52
CA SER A 408 -43.19 22.93 -29.67
C SER A 408 -42.13 23.50 -28.72
N LEU A 409 -41.06 22.75 -28.43
CA LEU A 409 -39.96 23.16 -27.56
C LEU A 409 -38.94 24.09 -28.22
N GLN A 410 -39.03 24.32 -29.53
CA GLN A 410 -38.02 25.09 -30.28
C GLN A 410 -37.94 26.57 -29.87
N GLU A 411 -39.03 27.14 -29.33
CA GLU A 411 -39.14 28.57 -29.03
C GLU A 411 -39.01 28.91 -27.54
N ASN A 412 -38.83 27.92 -26.65
CA ASN A 412 -39.06 28.10 -25.22
C ASN A 412 -37.86 27.65 -24.36
N GLY A 413 -36.78 28.42 -24.37
CA GLY A 413 -35.63 28.26 -23.45
C GLY A 413 -34.74 27.02 -23.67
N THR A 414 -35.07 26.15 -24.62
CA THR A 414 -34.33 24.92 -24.95
C THR A 414 -32.95 25.19 -25.54
N HIS A 415 -31.96 24.32 -25.25
CA HIS A 415 -30.59 24.50 -25.73
C HIS A 415 -30.27 23.78 -27.04
N PHE A 416 -30.59 22.49 -27.15
CA PHE A 416 -30.33 21.73 -28.38
C PHE A 416 -31.30 20.58 -28.58
N ARG A 417 -31.51 20.20 -29.84
CA ARG A 417 -32.16 18.96 -30.26
C ARG A 417 -31.12 18.01 -30.82
N LEU A 418 -31.13 16.77 -30.35
CA LEU A 418 -30.30 15.68 -30.82
C LEU A 418 -31.18 14.64 -31.48
N VAL A 419 -30.86 14.29 -32.72
CA VAL A 419 -31.50 13.22 -33.47
C VAL A 419 -30.47 12.14 -33.76
N ILE A 420 -30.73 10.90 -33.38
CA ILE A 420 -29.92 9.74 -33.75
C ILE A 420 -30.68 8.95 -34.81
N VAL A 421 -30.08 8.76 -35.99
CA VAL A 421 -30.62 7.92 -37.05
C VAL A 421 -29.52 7.03 -37.59
N ASN A 422 -29.74 5.71 -37.57
CA ASN A 422 -28.80 4.71 -38.08
C ASN A 422 -27.39 4.83 -37.45
N GLY A 423 -27.33 5.09 -36.14
CA GLY A 423 -26.08 5.24 -35.39
C GLY A 423 -25.34 6.57 -35.63
N ILE A 424 -25.92 7.49 -36.41
CA ILE A 424 -25.37 8.83 -36.66
C ILE A 424 -26.14 9.85 -35.82
N ALA A 425 -25.41 10.66 -35.05
CA ALA A 425 -25.96 11.75 -34.25
C ALA A 425 -25.96 13.07 -35.05
N TYR A 426 -27.11 13.73 -35.10
CA TYR A 426 -27.34 15.05 -35.69
C TYR A 426 -27.78 16.01 -34.59
N VAL A 427 -27.19 17.20 -34.53
CA VAL A 427 -27.49 18.19 -33.48
C VAL A 427 -27.93 19.49 -34.11
N LYS A 428 -29.05 20.04 -33.65
CA LYS A 428 -29.48 21.41 -33.91
C LYS A 428 -29.40 22.20 -32.61
N GLN A 429 -28.52 23.21 -32.57
CA GLN A 429 -28.41 24.12 -31.46
C GLN A 429 -29.50 25.21 -31.58
N TYR A 430 -30.20 25.49 -30.48
CA TYR A 430 -31.19 26.57 -30.38
C TYR A 430 -30.65 27.75 -29.56
N ASP A 431 -29.98 27.47 -28.44
CA ASP A 431 -29.38 28.47 -27.57
C ASP A 431 -28.04 27.98 -27.01
N LYS A 432 -27.23 28.92 -26.50
CA LYS A 432 -25.92 28.65 -25.94
C LYS A 432 -26.03 28.18 -24.49
N ALA A 433 -25.48 27.01 -24.21
CA ALA A 433 -25.42 26.52 -22.84
C ALA A 433 -24.45 27.34 -21.98
N TYR A 434 -24.73 27.39 -20.68
CA TYR A 434 -23.74 27.85 -19.72
C TYR A 434 -22.52 26.93 -19.78
N GLN A 435 -21.33 27.46 -20.07
CA GLN A 435 -20.09 26.67 -20.16
C GLN A 435 -20.23 25.50 -21.17
N THR A 436 -19.42 24.44 -21.07
CA THR A 436 -19.43 23.30 -21.99
C THR A 436 -20.47 22.21 -21.65
N ARG A 437 -21.60 22.58 -21.03
CA ARG A 437 -22.62 21.61 -20.60
C ARG A 437 -23.18 20.79 -21.76
N ASP A 438 -23.58 21.48 -22.82
CA ASP A 438 -24.05 20.87 -24.07
C ASP A 438 -23.00 19.96 -24.70
N THR A 439 -21.76 20.46 -24.81
CA THR A 439 -20.64 19.79 -25.46
C THR A 439 -20.31 18.45 -24.78
N TYR A 440 -20.26 18.41 -23.45
CA TYR A 440 -19.96 17.19 -22.72
C TYR A 440 -21.14 16.22 -22.65
N THR A 441 -22.38 16.71 -22.65
CA THR A 441 -23.56 15.85 -22.88
C THR A 441 -23.49 15.16 -24.24
N LEU A 442 -23.19 15.92 -25.31
CA LEU A 442 -23.02 15.35 -26.66
C LEU A 442 -21.83 14.38 -26.72
N TRP A 443 -20.69 14.73 -26.11
CA TRP A 443 -19.52 13.85 -26.04
C TRP A 443 -19.84 12.50 -25.40
N GLY A 444 -20.63 12.50 -24.34
CA GLY A 444 -21.08 11.30 -23.67
C GLY A 444 -21.92 10.38 -24.54
N ILE A 445 -22.85 10.96 -25.29
CA ILE A 445 -23.68 10.22 -26.23
C ILE A 445 -22.84 9.65 -27.38
N LEU A 446 -21.82 10.38 -27.85
CA LEU A 446 -20.86 9.86 -28.83
C LEU A 446 -20.04 8.68 -28.27
N GLN A 447 -19.72 8.66 -26.96
CA GLN A 447 -19.07 7.48 -26.36
C GLN A 447 -19.99 6.26 -26.35
N LEU A 448 -21.30 6.45 -26.12
CA LEU A 448 -22.28 5.37 -26.18
C LEU A 448 -22.39 4.79 -27.58
N LEU A 449 -22.43 5.64 -28.60
CA LEU A 449 -22.43 5.20 -30.00
C LEU A 449 -21.16 4.41 -30.38
N LYS A 450 -20.01 4.74 -29.77
CA LYS A 450 -18.76 3.98 -29.94
C LYS A 450 -18.73 2.65 -29.18
N LEU A 451 -19.27 2.63 -27.96
CA LEU A 451 -19.31 1.45 -27.11
C LEU A 451 -20.35 0.42 -27.59
N TYR A 452 -21.46 0.91 -28.15
CA TYR A 452 -22.60 0.11 -28.57
C TYR A 452 -22.99 0.42 -30.02
N PRO A 453 -22.08 0.20 -30.98
CA PRO A 453 -22.32 0.52 -32.37
C PRO A 453 -23.55 -0.21 -32.90
N GLY A 454 -24.47 0.54 -33.53
CA GLY A 454 -25.69 -0.02 -34.13
C GLY A 454 -26.75 -0.52 -33.14
N ARG A 455 -26.53 -0.42 -31.82
CA ARG A 455 -27.48 -0.89 -30.80
C ARG A 455 -28.37 0.22 -30.23
N LEU A 456 -27.97 1.48 -30.35
CA LEU A 456 -28.84 2.58 -29.97
C LEU A 456 -29.98 2.71 -31.00
N PRO A 457 -31.25 2.78 -30.56
CA PRO A 457 -32.37 3.01 -31.46
C PRO A 457 -32.29 4.40 -32.09
N ASN A 458 -33.13 4.63 -33.11
CA ASN A 458 -33.36 5.99 -33.58
C ASN A 458 -34.03 6.79 -32.45
N LEU A 459 -33.52 7.98 -32.17
CA LEU A 459 -33.95 8.82 -31.05
C LEU A 459 -34.11 10.26 -31.52
N ASP A 460 -35.06 10.98 -30.91
CA ASP A 460 -35.30 12.41 -31.13
C ASP A 460 -35.50 13.07 -29.77
N LEU A 461 -34.45 13.74 -29.30
CA LEU A 461 -34.32 14.20 -27.92
C LEU A 461 -34.10 15.72 -27.92
N VAL A 462 -34.74 16.40 -26.97
CA VAL A 462 -34.63 17.84 -26.81
C VAL A 462 -34.12 18.13 -25.41
N PHE A 463 -33.05 18.91 -25.30
CA PHE A 463 -32.31 19.14 -24.06
C PHE A 463 -32.38 20.58 -23.58
N GLN A 464 -32.62 20.71 -22.28
CA GLN A 464 -32.50 21.93 -21.51
C GLN A 464 -31.33 21.82 -20.54
N CYS A 465 -30.36 22.73 -20.65
CA CYS A 465 -29.09 22.67 -19.94
C CYS A 465 -28.99 23.61 -18.72
N HIS A 466 -30.07 24.33 -18.39
CA HIS A 466 -30.12 25.20 -17.21
C HIS A 466 -30.26 24.43 -15.89
N ASP A 467 -30.27 25.16 -14.78
CA ASP A 467 -30.38 24.60 -13.42
C ASP A 467 -31.85 24.43 -12.95
N LEU A 468 -32.81 25.07 -13.63
CA LEU A 468 -34.23 25.10 -13.25
C LEU A 468 -35.09 24.37 -14.27
N THR A 469 -35.97 23.51 -13.77
CA THR A 469 -37.01 22.82 -14.54
C THR A 469 -37.97 23.79 -15.23
N SER A 470 -38.54 23.40 -16.36
CA SER A 470 -39.34 24.32 -17.18
C SER A 470 -40.73 23.83 -17.58
N ILE A 471 -41.02 22.52 -17.57
CA ILE A 471 -42.33 22.01 -18.01
C ILE A 471 -43.26 21.85 -16.82
N LYS A 472 -43.94 22.92 -16.40
CA LYS A 472 -44.79 22.93 -15.20
C LYS A 472 -46.06 22.11 -15.39
N LYS A 473 -46.35 21.19 -14.47
CA LYS A 473 -47.57 20.36 -14.47
C LYS A 473 -48.84 21.22 -14.44
N ASP A 474 -48.74 22.41 -13.84
CA ASP A 474 -49.87 23.33 -13.75
C ASP A 474 -50.37 23.82 -15.11
N ASP A 475 -49.48 23.86 -16.12
CA ASP A 475 -49.82 24.27 -17.48
C ASP A 475 -50.49 23.14 -18.28
N TYR A 476 -50.36 21.90 -17.81
CA TYR A 476 -50.77 20.68 -18.51
C TYR A 476 -51.68 19.78 -17.62
N LYS A 477 -52.68 20.36 -16.96
CA LYS A 477 -53.62 19.60 -16.10
C LYS A 477 -54.66 18.78 -16.88
N GLY A 478 -55.14 17.70 -16.26
CA GLY A 478 -56.22 16.87 -16.80
C GLY A 478 -55.83 16.18 -18.11
N THR A 479 -56.70 16.26 -19.12
CA THR A 479 -56.43 15.65 -20.44
C THR A 479 -55.27 16.29 -21.19
N LYS A 480 -54.84 17.50 -20.82
CA LYS A 480 -53.68 18.18 -21.41
C LYS A 480 -52.34 17.56 -20.98
N ALA A 481 -52.30 16.77 -19.92
CA ALA A 481 -51.08 16.16 -19.40
C ALA A 481 -50.38 15.27 -20.45
N ALA A 482 -51.16 14.50 -21.22
CA ALA A 482 -50.63 13.66 -22.28
C ALA A 482 -49.98 14.44 -23.45
N PHE A 483 -50.20 15.76 -23.51
CA PHE A 483 -49.64 16.65 -24.52
C PHE A 483 -48.51 17.55 -23.99
N ALA A 484 -48.04 17.28 -22.77
CA ALA A 484 -46.84 17.94 -22.26
C ALA A 484 -45.64 17.62 -23.17
N PRO A 485 -44.79 18.60 -23.50
CA PRO A 485 -43.66 18.36 -24.36
C PRO A 485 -42.54 17.59 -23.63
N PRO A 486 -41.95 16.56 -24.25
CA PRO A 486 -40.93 15.73 -23.62
C PRO A 486 -39.55 16.39 -23.72
N GLN A 487 -39.13 17.02 -22.62
CA GLN A 487 -37.86 17.71 -22.53
C GLN A 487 -36.92 17.02 -21.55
N PHE A 488 -35.68 16.76 -21.98
CA PHE A 488 -34.63 16.22 -21.12
C PHE A 488 -33.92 17.33 -20.36
N HIS A 489 -33.72 17.12 -19.06
CA HIS A 489 -33.12 18.09 -18.16
C HIS A 489 -32.16 17.38 -17.18
N TYR A 490 -31.18 18.10 -16.65
CA TYR A 490 -30.25 17.56 -15.63
C TYR A 490 -30.87 17.45 -14.23
N CYS A 491 -32.12 17.86 -14.06
CA CYS A 491 -32.86 17.84 -12.79
C CYS A 491 -34.36 17.78 -13.07
N GLY A 492 -35.13 17.35 -12.07
CA GLY A 492 -36.60 17.30 -12.11
C GLY A 492 -37.17 17.70 -10.76
N ASP A 493 -38.45 18.04 -10.72
CA ASP A 493 -39.20 18.29 -9.49
C ASP A 493 -40.65 17.79 -9.61
N ASP A 494 -41.30 17.54 -8.46
CA ASP A 494 -42.66 16.98 -8.42
C ASP A 494 -43.73 17.85 -9.10
N SER A 495 -43.44 19.13 -9.34
CA SER A 495 -44.30 20.09 -10.04
C SER A 495 -44.03 20.17 -11.53
N THR A 496 -43.15 19.34 -12.10
CA THR A 496 -42.76 19.38 -13.52
C THR A 496 -42.80 18.02 -14.23
N TYR A 497 -42.88 18.07 -15.57
CA TYR A 497 -42.80 16.91 -16.47
C TYR A 497 -41.43 16.77 -17.17
N ASP A 498 -40.40 17.49 -16.71
CA ASP A 498 -39.03 17.37 -17.22
C ASP A 498 -38.50 15.93 -17.01
N ILE A 499 -37.89 15.36 -18.06
CA ILE A 499 -37.32 14.00 -18.05
C ILE A 499 -35.89 14.07 -17.56
N VAL A 500 -35.54 13.36 -16.49
CA VAL A 500 -34.21 13.46 -15.90
C VAL A 500 -33.17 12.72 -16.74
N PHE A 501 -32.11 13.42 -17.12
CA PHE A 501 -30.94 12.88 -17.82
C PHE A 501 -29.68 13.05 -16.96
N PRO A 502 -28.70 12.11 -17.01
CA PRO A 502 -27.43 12.30 -16.33
C PRO A 502 -26.76 13.60 -16.74
N ASP A 503 -26.29 14.38 -15.76
CA ASP A 503 -25.67 15.67 -16.05
C ASP A 503 -24.35 15.53 -16.83
N TRP A 504 -23.94 16.61 -17.49
CA TRP A 504 -22.73 16.64 -18.33
C TRP A 504 -21.46 16.26 -17.57
N SER A 505 -21.43 16.42 -16.24
CA SER A 505 -20.24 16.17 -15.41
C SER A 505 -19.85 14.69 -15.37
N PHE A 506 -20.77 13.77 -15.71
CA PHE A 506 -20.44 12.37 -15.93
C PHE A 506 -19.43 12.15 -17.06
N TRP A 507 -19.37 13.05 -18.02
CA TRP A 507 -18.43 12.98 -19.14
C TRP A 507 -17.29 13.99 -19.02
N GLY A 508 -17.42 14.95 -18.10
CA GLY A 508 -16.38 15.90 -17.72
C GLY A 508 -16.91 17.32 -17.58
N TRP A 509 -16.17 18.17 -16.87
CA TRP A 509 -16.47 19.59 -16.77
C TRP A 509 -15.15 20.38 -16.62
N PRO A 510 -14.52 20.77 -17.73
CA PRO A 510 -13.14 21.28 -17.74
C PRO A 510 -13.01 22.64 -17.06
N GLU A 511 -14.03 23.50 -17.12
CA GLU A 511 -14.01 24.83 -16.52
C GLU A 511 -13.82 24.82 -15.00
N ILE A 512 -14.13 23.70 -14.34
CA ILE A 512 -13.88 23.51 -12.90
C ILE A 512 -13.08 22.24 -12.61
N ASN A 513 -12.37 21.73 -13.63
CA ASN A 513 -11.44 20.59 -13.53
C ASN A 513 -12.08 19.28 -13.00
N ILE A 514 -13.32 18.98 -13.42
CA ILE A 514 -13.94 17.68 -13.17
C ILE A 514 -13.60 16.74 -14.32
N LYS A 515 -13.00 15.60 -13.97
CA LYS A 515 -12.68 14.51 -14.89
C LYS A 515 -13.95 13.75 -15.31
N PRO A 516 -13.95 13.04 -16.45
CA PRO A 516 -15.01 12.09 -16.77
C PRO A 516 -15.21 11.07 -15.64
N TRP A 517 -16.43 10.54 -15.51
CA TRP A 517 -16.84 9.70 -14.38
C TRP A 517 -15.96 8.48 -14.16
N VAL A 518 -15.54 7.77 -15.21
CA VAL A 518 -14.73 6.55 -15.05
C VAL A 518 -13.37 6.82 -14.38
N PRO A 519 -12.51 7.74 -14.88
CA PRO A 519 -11.28 8.10 -14.20
C PRO A 519 -11.54 8.83 -12.87
N LEU A 520 -12.58 9.67 -12.75
CA LEU A 520 -12.93 10.31 -11.49
C LEU A 520 -13.35 9.30 -10.42
N LEU A 521 -14.16 8.30 -10.78
CA LEU A 521 -14.60 7.22 -9.90
C LEU A 521 -13.41 6.36 -9.47
N LYS A 522 -12.44 6.13 -10.36
CA LYS A 522 -11.17 5.49 -9.99
C LYS A 522 -10.44 6.32 -8.93
N ASP A 523 -10.25 7.62 -9.17
CA ASP A 523 -9.60 8.53 -8.22
C ASP A 523 -10.38 8.62 -6.89
N ILE A 524 -11.71 8.61 -6.93
CA ILE A 524 -12.59 8.60 -5.75
C ILE A 524 -12.50 7.26 -5.02
N LYS A 525 -12.46 6.13 -5.72
CA LYS A 525 -12.26 4.81 -5.11
C LYS A 525 -10.89 4.75 -4.43
N GLU A 526 -9.85 5.19 -5.11
CA GLU A 526 -8.50 5.30 -4.54
C GLU A 526 -8.48 6.25 -3.34
N GLY A 527 -9.07 7.44 -3.44
CA GLY A 527 -9.23 8.40 -2.35
C GLY A 527 -10.04 7.84 -1.17
N ASN A 528 -11.08 7.04 -1.43
CA ASN A 528 -11.87 6.38 -0.41
C ASN A 528 -11.10 5.26 0.30
N LEU A 529 -10.11 4.65 -0.35
CA LEU A 529 -9.20 3.68 0.26
C LEU A 529 -8.14 4.36 1.15
N VAL A 530 -7.88 5.66 0.96
CA VAL A 530 -6.94 6.43 1.81
C VAL A 530 -7.43 6.50 3.26
N LYS A 531 -8.76 6.54 3.48
CA LYS A 531 -9.35 6.55 4.82
C LYS A 531 -10.54 5.59 4.89
N ASN A 532 -10.43 4.59 5.77
CA ASN A 532 -11.53 3.67 6.03
C ASN A 532 -12.76 4.45 6.55
N TRP A 533 -13.97 3.91 6.39
CA TRP A 533 -15.20 4.62 6.79
C TRP A 533 -15.19 5.07 8.26
N THR A 534 -14.76 4.19 9.17
CA THR A 534 -14.70 4.47 10.61
C THR A 534 -13.64 5.51 11.00
N SER A 535 -12.74 5.88 10.07
CA SER A 535 -11.63 6.80 10.31
C SER A 535 -11.91 8.20 9.85
N ARG A 536 -12.97 8.36 9.09
CA ARG A 536 -13.43 9.66 8.62
C ARG A 536 -13.76 10.51 9.83
N GLU A 537 -13.36 11.77 9.71
CA GLU A 537 -13.73 12.76 10.70
C GLU A 537 -15.25 12.77 10.80
N ALA A 538 -15.77 12.63 12.03
CA ALA A 538 -17.20 12.56 12.29
C ALA A 538 -17.85 13.96 12.26
N TYR A 539 -17.42 14.80 11.33
CA TYR A 539 -18.00 16.09 11.04
C TYR A 539 -18.73 16.00 9.70
N ALA A 540 -19.92 16.58 9.64
CA ALA A 540 -20.57 16.84 8.36
C ALA A 540 -19.72 17.88 7.60
N TYR A 541 -19.09 17.49 6.51
CA TYR A 541 -18.24 18.38 5.71
C TYR A 541 -18.99 18.87 4.48
N TRP A 542 -18.94 20.18 4.24
CA TRP A 542 -19.45 20.77 3.01
C TRP A 542 -18.47 21.82 2.48
N LYS A 543 -18.14 21.72 1.19
CA LYS A 543 -17.34 22.72 0.48
C LYS A 543 -18.08 23.21 -0.76
N GLY A 544 -18.24 24.51 -0.89
CA GLY A 544 -18.93 25.09 -2.04
C GLY A 544 -19.15 26.61 -1.94
N ASN A 545 -19.82 27.17 -2.95
CA ASN A 545 -20.19 28.57 -2.97
C ASN A 545 -21.34 28.85 -1.99
N VAL A 546 -21.02 29.51 -0.88
CA VAL A 546 -21.98 29.83 0.21
C VAL A 546 -22.92 30.99 -0.09
N TYR A 547 -22.74 31.74 -1.20
CA TYR A 547 -23.52 32.95 -1.44
C TYR A 547 -24.80 32.76 -2.25
N ILE A 548 -25.08 31.54 -2.70
CA ILE A 548 -26.20 31.27 -3.63
C ILE A 548 -27.32 30.50 -2.94
N GLY A 549 -28.55 31.00 -3.09
CA GLY A 549 -29.77 30.30 -2.68
C GLY A 549 -29.79 29.92 -1.19
N PRO A 550 -30.30 28.71 -0.85
CA PRO A 550 -30.38 28.24 0.54
C PRO A 550 -29.00 27.98 1.19
N ARG A 551 -27.91 27.94 0.40
CA ARG A 551 -26.54 27.70 0.92
C ARG A 551 -26.03 28.84 1.80
N ARG A 552 -26.65 30.03 1.73
CA ARG A 552 -26.34 31.18 2.62
C ARG A 552 -26.56 30.84 4.09
N GLU A 553 -27.51 29.96 4.38
CA GLU A 553 -27.80 29.50 5.74
C GLU A 553 -26.68 28.60 6.28
N LEU A 554 -25.98 27.84 5.43
CA LEU A 554 -24.85 26.99 5.84
C LEU A 554 -23.71 27.81 6.47
N LYS A 555 -23.53 29.07 6.09
CA LYS A 555 -22.51 29.95 6.69
C LYS A 555 -22.76 30.17 8.20
N LYS A 556 -24.02 30.20 8.62
CA LYS A 556 -24.40 30.40 10.03
C LYS A 556 -23.96 29.24 10.91
N CYS A 557 -23.85 28.04 10.34
CA CYS A 557 -23.41 26.84 11.03
C CYS A 557 -21.93 26.87 11.47
N ASN A 558 -21.13 27.82 10.96
CA ASN A 558 -19.72 27.95 11.33
C ASN A 558 -19.47 28.90 12.51
N SER A 559 -20.51 29.62 12.99
CA SER A 559 -20.34 30.79 13.87
C SER A 559 -21.12 30.74 15.19
N THR A 560 -22.03 29.79 15.39
CA THR A 560 -23.05 29.93 16.45
C THR A 560 -23.12 28.81 17.47
N ASN A 561 -22.58 27.60 17.22
CA ASN A 561 -22.41 26.47 18.17
C ASN A 561 -21.50 25.39 17.55
N ASP A 562 -21.05 24.41 18.35
CA ASP A 562 -20.36 23.19 17.87
C ASP A 562 -21.37 22.21 17.26
N TRP A 563 -21.77 22.47 16.01
CA TRP A 563 -22.77 21.68 15.27
C TRP A 563 -22.20 20.39 14.65
N ASN A 564 -20.97 19.99 14.98
CA ASN A 564 -20.25 18.89 14.32
C ASN A 564 -20.26 19.03 12.78
N VAL A 565 -20.04 20.24 12.26
CA VAL A 565 -20.04 20.54 10.83
C VAL A 565 -18.84 21.40 10.44
N VAL A 566 -18.27 21.17 9.27
CA VAL A 566 -17.19 21.98 8.68
C VAL A 566 -17.67 22.54 7.35
N ILE A 567 -17.85 23.86 7.30
CA ILE A 567 -18.32 24.58 6.10
C ILE A 567 -17.16 25.35 5.49
N VAL A 568 -16.65 24.88 4.35
CA VAL A 568 -15.57 25.52 3.61
C VAL A 568 -16.13 26.32 2.45
N LYS A 569 -15.93 27.64 2.47
CA LYS A 569 -16.25 28.47 1.31
C LYS A 569 -15.32 28.11 0.15
N GLN A 570 -15.91 27.82 -1.00
CA GLN A 570 -15.19 27.64 -2.26
C GLN A 570 -15.31 28.89 -3.12
N ASP A 571 -14.18 29.37 -3.63
CA ASP A 571 -14.08 30.52 -4.53
C ASP A 571 -13.45 30.07 -5.85
N TRP A 572 -14.28 29.90 -6.88
CA TRP A 572 -13.86 29.32 -8.15
C TRP A 572 -12.85 30.18 -8.91
N ARG A 573 -12.92 31.51 -8.79
CA ARG A 573 -11.96 32.41 -9.46
C ARG A 573 -10.56 32.25 -8.87
N LYS A 574 -10.49 32.22 -7.54
CA LYS A 574 -9.23 31.97 -6.83
C LYS A 574 -8.71 30.56 -7.08
N GLU A 575 -9.59 29.56 -7.13
CA GLU A 575 -9.15 28.19 -7.40
C GLU A 575 -8.64 28.01 -8.83
N GLU A 576 -9.19 28.72 -9.81
CA GLU A 576 -8.66 28.77 -11.17
C GLU A 576 -7.26 29.39 -11.22
N GLU A 577 -7.04 30.53 -10.55
CA GLU A 577 -5.72 31.15 -10.37
C GLU A 577 -4.71 30.19 -9.70
N ASP A 578 -5.17 29.41 -8.72
CA ASP A 578 -4.36 28.44 -7.99
C ASP A 578 -4.20 27.09 -8.73
N GLY A 579 -4.73 26.95 -9.96
CA GLY A 579 -4.67 25.72 -10.76
C GLY A 579 -5.46 24.55 -10.17
N PHE A 580 -6.58 24.83 -9.51
CA PHE A 580 -7.52 23.90 -8.89
C PHE A 580 -6.90 22.93 -7.87
N ARG A 581 -5.76 23.30 -7.26
CA ARG A 581 -5.00 22.43 -6.34
C ARG A 581 -5.83 21.91 -5.16
N ASN A 582 -6.81 22.70 -4.73
CA ASN A 582 -7.67 22.47 -3.56
C ASN A 582 -9.06 21.91 -3.90
N SER A 583 -9.39 21.76 -5.19
CA SER A 583 -10.75 21.46 -5.68
C SER A 583 -10.96 20.01 -6.08
N ASN A 584 -9.89 19.21 -6.11
CA ASN A 584 -9.98 17.80 -6.46
C ASN A 584 -10.77 17.04 -5.38
N LEU A 585 -11.96 16.53 -5.74
CA LEU A 585 -12.85 15.79 -4.84
C LEU A 585 -12.14 14.64 -4.11
N SER A 586 -11.18 13.95 -4.76
CA SER A 586 -10.43 12.87 -4.10
C SER A 586 -9.48 13.37 -3.01
N LYS A 587 -9.02 14.63 -3.09
CA LYS A 587 -8.15 15.27 -2.10
C LYS A 587 -8.91 15.87 -0.91
N GLN A 588 -10.23 16.06 -1.04
CA GLN A 588 -11.07 16.52 0.09
C GLN A 588 -11.25 15.42 1.17
N CYS A 589 -10.67 14.24 0.94
CA CYS A 589 -10.69 13.10 1.84
C CYS A 589 -9.35 12.79 2.53
N ASN A 590 -8.44 13.78 2.76
CA ASN A 590 -7.46 13.88 3.87
C ASN A 590 -6.10 14.55 3.50
N HIS A 591 -5.41 14.95 4.57
CA HIS A 591 -3.97 15.26 4.74
C HIS A 591 -3.01 14.60 3.72
N ARG A 592 -2.16 15.43 3.10
CA ARG A 592 -0.97 15.01 2.32
C ARG A 592 0.30 15.12 3.17
N PRO A 593 1.24 14.17 3.04
CA PRO A 593 2.58 14.34 3.58
C PRO A 593 3.22 15.62 3.04
N THR A 594 3.80 16.43 3.92
CA THR A 594 4.55 17.64 3.55
C THR A 594 5.99 17.46 3.94
N ILE A 595 6.91 18.00 3.13
CA ILE A 595 8.34 17.93 3.41
C ILE A 595 8.59 18.74 4.70
N PRO A 596 9.10 18.14 5.77
CA PRO A 596 9.35 18.86 7.01
C PRO A 596 10.47 19.88 6.81
N GLU A 597 10.36 21.04 7.46
CA GLU A 597 11.42 22.05 7.44
C GLU A 597 12.76 21.47 7.91
N GLY A 598 13.84 21.71 7.15
CA GLY A 598 15.17 21.17 7.43
C GLY A 598 15.36 19.69 7.10
N ALA A 599 14.39 19.04 6.44
CA ALA A 599 14.60 17.70 5.91
C ALA A 599 15.61 17.71 4.75
N ILE A 600 16.44 16.67 4.69
CA ILE A 600 17.42 16.47 3.62
C ILE A 600 16.87 15.47 2.60
N GLU A 601 17.06 15.78 1.32
CA GLU A 601 16.76 14.84 0.23
C GLU A 601 17.74 13.66 0.22
N LEU A 602 17.20 12.45 0.04
CA LEU A 602 17.94 11.19 -0.02
C LEU A 602 18.06 10.67 -1.46
N CYS A 603 19.24 10.15 -1.80
CA CYS A 603 19.53 9.46 -3.05
C CYS A 603 20.68 8.47 -2.84
N SER A 604 20.80 7.49 -3.74
CA SER A 604 21.81 6.43 -3.63
C SER A 604 23.25 6.98 -3.66
N GLU A 605 23.51 8.01 -4.45
CA GLU A 605 24.81 8.64 -4.64
C GLU A 605 25.34 9.23 -3.32
N LYS A 606 24.50 9.98 -2.59
CA LYS A 606 24.85 10.56 -1.28
C LYS A 606 25.32 9.52 -0.27
N PHE A 607 24.81 8.30 -0.34
CA PHE A 607 25.10 7.26 0.65
C PHE A 607 26.16 6.27 0.21
N ALA A 608 26.47 6.16 -1.08
CA ALA A 608 27.37 5.15 -1.61
C ALA A 608 28.67 5.73 -2.20
N CYS A 609 28.69 7.00 -2.60
CA CYS A 609 29.84 7.59 -3.28
C CYS A 609 30.88 8.24 -2.35
N SER A 610 30.52 8.58 -1.10
CA SER A 610 31.40 9.30 -0.16
C SER A 610 32.08 8.40 0.89
N LEU A 611 31.99 7.07 0.75
CA LEU A 611 32.38 6.13 1.80
C LEU A 611 33.53 5.22 1.37
N MET A 612 34.27 4.72 2.36
CA MET A 612 35.34 3.74 2.18
C MET A 612 35.06 2.48 3.03
N GLY A 613 35.71 1.36 2.68
CA GLY A 613 35.63 0.13 3.46
C GLY A 613 34.29 -0.62 3.34
N LEU A 614 33.89 -1.28 4.43
CA LEU A 614 32.74 -2.20 4.46
C LEU A 614 31.41 -1.53 4.12
N GLU A 615 31.24 -0.24 4.46
CA GLU A 615 30.01 0.49 4.13
C GLU A 615 29.75 0.51 2.62
N THR A 616 30.77 0.86 1.84
CA THR A 616 30.70 0.94 0.38
C THR A 616 30.49 -0.43 -0.23
N THR A 617 31.20 -1.44 0.27
CA THR A 617 31.05 -2.82 -0.19
C THR A 617 29.63 -3.32 0.02
N PHE A 618 29.11 -3.22 1.24
CA PHE A 618 27.78 -3.74 1.58
C PHE A 618 26.66 -2.98 0.87
N LYS A 619 26.77 -1.65 0.72
CA LYS A 619 25.79 -0.88 -0.06
C LYS A 619 25.76 -1.32 -1.52
N LYS A 620 26.93 -1.54 -2.15
CA LYS A 620 27.02 -2.05 -3.52
C LYS A 620 26.48 -3.48 -3.66
N GLU A 621 26.71 -4.35 -2.68
CA GLU A 621 26.19 -5.71 -2.65
C GLU A 621 24.68 -5.78 -2.41
N ALA A 622 24.13 -4.85 -1.62
CA ALA A 622 22.69 -4.70 -1.36
C ALA A 622 21.95 -3.92 -2.47
N MET A 623 22.67 -3.40 -3.47
CA MET A 623 22.08 -2.53 -4.48
C MET A 623 21.21 -3.31 -5.44
N VAL A 624 20.00 -2.82 -5.72
CA VAL A 624 19.17 -3.40 -6.77
C VAL A 624 19.74 -3.08 -8.15
N ASN A 625 19.73 -4.08 -9.03
CA ASN A 625 20.30 -3.97 -10.38
C ASN A 625 19.44 -3.11 -11.32
N GLY A 626 18.17 -2.88 -10.98
CA GLY A 626 17.23 -2.07 -11.76
C GLY A 626 15.79 -2.23 -11.27
N PRO A 627 14.83 -1.58 -11.93
CA PRO A 627 13.43 -1.62 -11.57
C PRO A 627 12.85 -3.02 -11.79
N SER A 628 11.95 -3.42 -10.90
CA SER A 628 11.23 -4.67 -11.04
C SER A 628 10.25 -4.60 -12.19
N LYS A 629 10.24 -5.65 -13.00
CA LYS A 629 9.21 -5.89 -14.03
C LYS A 629 7.88 -6.35 -13.43
N HIS A 630 7.90 -6.91 -12.22
CA HIS A 630 6.73 -7.36 -11.48
C HIS A 630 6.33 -6.34 -10.41
N GLY A 631 5.04 -6.27 -10.06
CA GLY A 631 4.57 -5.48 -8.93
C GLY A 631 4.97 -6.07 -7.58
N PRO A 632 4.78 -5.34 -6.47
CA PRO A 632 4.80 -5.96 -5.15
C PRO A 632 3.70 -7.03 -5.07
N CYS A 633 3.95 -8.09 -4.29
CA CYS A 633 2.96 -9.13 -4.03
C CYS A 633 1.70 -8.55 -3.35
N LYS A 634 0.56 -9.23 -3.50
CA LYS A 634 -0.70 -8.86 -2.84
C LYS A 634 -0.70 -9.35 -1.39
N LEU A 635 -0.96 -8.43 -0.46
CA LEU A 635 -1.04 -8.77 0.96
C LEU A 635 -2.20 -9.76 1.21
N PRO A 636 -1.98 -10.87 1.95
CA PRO A 636 -3.08 -11.75 2.35
C PRO A 636 -4.11 -11.00 3.20
N PRO A 637 -5.40 -11.36 3.14
CA PRO A 637 -6.44 -10.72 3.96
C PRO A 637 -6.13 -10.87 5.46
N PRO A 638 -6.62 -9.97 6.34
CA PRO A 638 -6.39 -10.06 7.77
C PRO A 638 -6.94 -11.36 8.38
N TYR A 639 -6.36 -11.81 9.50
CA TYR A 639 -6.95 -12.89 10.28
C TYR A 639 -8.29 -12.44 10.86
N ASP A 640 -9.30 -13.31 10.84
CA ASP A 640 -10.45 -13.10 11.70
C ASP A 640 -10.04 -13.31 13.18
N PRO A 641 -10.70 -12.63 14.14
CA PRO A 641 -10.31 -12.69 15.54
C PRO A 641 -10.26 -14.11 16.15
N ASN A 642 -11.15 -15.00 15.71
CA ASN A 642 -11.21 -16.36 16.25
C ASN A 642 -10.04 -17.20 15.74
N THR A 643 -9.72 -17.11 14.45
CA THR A 643 -8.55 -17.78 13.88
C THR A 643 -7.26 -17.27 14.51
N LEU A 644 -7.14 -15.96 14.72
CA LEU A 644 -5.97 -15.38 15.38
C LEU A 644 -5.80 -15.92 16.81
N GLN A 645 -6.88 -15.91 17.59
CA GLN A 645 -6.88 -16.45 18.95
C GLN A 645 -6.55 -17.96 18.95
N ALA A 646 -7.12 -18.72 18.02
CA ALA A 646 -6.83 -20.16 17.90
C ALA A 646 -5.36 -20.43 17.56
N ILE A 647 -4.71 -19.60 16.75
CA ILE A 647 -3.26 -19.71 16.47
C ILE A 647 -2.46 -19.46 17.76
N VAL A 648 -2.80 -18.42 18.51
CA VAL A 648 -2.14 -18.07 19.78
C VAL A 648 -2.31 -19.21 20.79
N ASP A 649 -3.54 -19.68 21.00
CA ASP A 649 -3.87 -20.74 21.95
C ASP A 649 -3.19 -22.06 21.58
N ARG A 650 -3.20 -22.41 20.28
CA ARG A 650 -2.52 -23.61 19.78
C ARG A 650 -1.02 -23.54 20.05
N ASN A 651 -0.39 -22.40 19.75
CA ASN A 651 1.05 -22.24 19.99
C ASN A 651 1.39 -22.30 21.49
N ALA A 652 0.55 -21.70 22.36
CA ALA A 652 0.70 -21.79 23.81
C ALA A 652 0.53 -23.23 24.32
N LYS A 653 -0.48 -23.96 23.83
CA LYS A 653 -0.72 -25.36 24.18
C LYS A 653 0.44 -26.27 23.78
N ILE A 654 1.02 -26.08 22.59
CA ILE A 654 2.21 -26.83 22.15
C ILE A 654 3.38 -26.60 23.12
N LYS A 655 3.64 -25.34 23.50
CA LYS A 655 4.70 -25.00 24.46
C LYS A 655 4.46 -25.67 25.82
N GLN A 656 3.23 -25.67 26.32
CA GLN A 656 2.87 -26.37 27.57
C GLN A 656 3.09 -27.88 27.48
N VAL A 657 2.76 -28.52 26.36
CA VAL A 657 3.02 -29.96 26.16
C VAL A 657 4.52 -30.27 26.20
N VAL A 658 5.36 -29.44 25.57
CA VAL A 658 6.82 -29.60 25.64
C VAL A 658 7.31 -29.45 27.08
N GLU A 659 6.81 -28.46 27.83
CA GLU A 659 7.14 -28.30 29.26
C GLU A 659 6.69 -29.50 30.12
N MET A 660 5.59 -30.17 29.76
CA MET A 660 5.18 -31.41 30.44
C MET A 660 6.15 -32.56 30.15
N TRP A 661 6.67 -32.68 28.92
CA TRP A 661 7.69 -33.68 28.58
C TRP A 661 9.00 -33.44 29.36
N GLU A 662 9.38 -32.17 29.54
CA GLU A 662 10.54 -31.77 30.36
C GLU A 662 10.37 -32.16 31.84
N LYS A 663 9.15 -32.09 32.38
CA LYS A 663 8.84 -32.48 33.76
C LYS A 663 8.74 -33.99 33.95
N GLY A 664 8.24 -34.73 32.96
CA GLY A 664 8.12 -36.19 33.02
C GLY A 664 9.44 -36.93 32.84
N SER A 665 10.48 -36.24 32.36
CA SER A 665 11.85 -36.74 32.22
C SER A 665 12.77 -36.32 33.37
N ALA A 666 12.19 -35.74 34.42
CA ALA A 666 12.89 -35.02 35.47
C ALA A 666 13.40 -35.85 36.64
#